data_AF-A0A9Q0N0F7-F1
#
_entry.id   AF-A0A9Q0N0F7-F1
#
_cell.length_a   1.000
_cell.length_b   1.000
_cell.length_c   1.000
_cell.angle_alpha   90.00
_cell.angle_beta   90.00
_cell.angle_gamma   90.00
#
_symmetry.space_group_name_H-M   'P 1'
#
loop_
_entity.id
_entity.type
_entity.pdbx_description
1 polymer ?
#
loop_
_entity_poly.entity_id
_entity_poly.type
_entity_poly.pdbx_seq_one_letter_code
_entity_poly.pdbx_strand_id
1 'polypeptide(L)'
;MIKNRFKFKRKDSGQILNIHHTITTSTGELKRIRFLRACFSDTNDFFASVDSRGNCNIFDLKNCDTWVWQNKFLLCSVLKFAPKSTGKIIAGTRSGGLMMLDVATGDLLHSIHPFVAKINNVSFPSSNADIFLATTNTDAIIFNLHNFQQKHRLEYPAAELTIKQMKFLNNSDQIYSIFSNNTIHIWTHDNFQPVERVHPIRVRENFLKNSQPQRIDFNTHMDEDTALRWNVTKDYTRGLISDVCFSNEHMCVATIDDYLMVFDVATWEIMKLIRSPGTPVLHVQFVPIADAPDKMLISLVTLTKDTILLDLNNINEKFCVQEDNTLKVDISKNSAMMAILLRTGEIKMFDTSVFIAKLKIQDKTSDEDIICQQQWNGVNDKIRKILPPHRLQQILKEYLEYPSDYRPVIWKNYLQLPDNRNAFTDLIKKGYHPCVKNYDELYPLNDLSTHRNLKRVVSALAYWSKVFAQCDFIPKFVFPFVKEFDKNLIFCFELIATILLNHGQLWFEFAPLEPFNYLGMVQNILSHYEPQLLKFYVQQNVTSKTFAWSLLQSAFTEVMDEDQWRQLWDHIITNVAEFLIFTVVAYNIVMKDVIMRLDSKMSVERFFEEQNLLDMKRLIRTTYDIMDKCPDKLRPSQYFKKFTPLNEGFYQKFTNFPRSLISAKDKEVEKLMAENRVLNDKLFELEKRQLAWANRLESTLKAEEHTKRMKAVEKAYEDRILLEQDRVAMQRKQLLLYQKQLRDSEQNMVQEARSSVLRRNLLEKESDVELLSKRFDRIRIKDEANLLFAEEDLKVKEMELLVKKYNLDKIGDVGDIPLSVRYQKSIEKLENEIFELEAEMRKVSVFIKVKLPSELKRSFSKSREI
;
A
#
# COMPACT_ATOMS: atom_id res chain seq x y z
N MET A 1 41.83 -31.83 -8.87
CA MET A 1 40.47 -31.85 -8.30
C MET A 1 40.50 -32.68 -7.03
N ILE A 2 40.32 -32.07 -5.85
CA ILE A 2 40.21 -32.82 -4.59
C ILE A 2 38.72 -33.04 -4.35
N LYS A 3 38.29 -34.30 -4.30
CA LYS A 3 36.90 -34.66 -3.98
C LYS A 3 36.80 -35.01 -2.50
N ASN A 4 35.97 -34.27 -1.77
CA ASN A 4 35.68 -34.52 -0.37
C ASN A 4 34.28 -35.15 -0.24
N ARG A 5 34.14 -36.18 0.59
CA ARG A 5 32.83 -36.79 0.85
C ARG A 5 32.06 -36.04 1.92
N PHE A 6 30.75 -35.96 1.74
CA PHE A 6 29.80 -35.53 2.76
C PHE A 6 28.77 -36.62 3.03
N LYS A 7 27.94 -36.43 4.06
CA LYS A 7 26.82 -37.32 4.39
C LYS A 7 25.59 -36.50 4.75
N PHE A 8 24.44 -36.95 4.29
CA PHE A 8 23.16 -36.42 4.71
C PHE A 8 22.85 -36.80 6.16
N LYS A 9 22.39 -35.82 6.95
CA LYS A 9 21.92 -36.05 8.32
C LYS A 9 20.46 -35.61 8.40
N ARG A 10 19.53 -36.56 8.36
CA ARG A 10 18.10 -36.26 8.51
C ARG A 10 17.81 -35.92 9.96
N LYS A 11 17.40 -34.68 10.22
CA LYS A 11 16.84 -34.23 11.50
C LYS A 11 15.32 -34.19 11.43
N ASP A 12 14.64 -34.26 12.57
CA ASP A 12 13.17 -34.17 12.67
C ASP A 12 12.61 -32.82 12.17
N SER A 13 13.48 -31.80 12.11
CA SER A 13 13.20 -30.49 11.49
C SER A 13 13.14 -30.52 9.96
N GLY A 14 13.41 -31.66 9.32
CA GLY A 14 13.50 -31.78 7.86
C GLY A 14 14.83 -31.28 7.28
N GLN A 15 15.72 -30.72 8.09
CA GLN A 15 17.05 -30.30 7.65
C GLN A 15 17.90 -31.55 7.34
N ILE A 16 18.53 -31.58 6.16
CA ILE A 16 19.40 -32.67 5.72
C ILE A 16 20.88 -32.27 5.70
N LEU A 17 21.18 -31.01 5.40
CA LEU A 17 22.56 -30.54 5.26
C LEU A 17 22.74 -29.10 5.73
N ASN A 18 23.90 -28.79 6.32
CA ASN A 18 24.33 -27.42 6.60
C ASN A 18 25.71 -27.16 6.00
N ILE A 19 25.79 -26.26 5.02
CA ILE A 19 27.00 -25.91 4.29
C ILE A 19 27.54 -24.59 4.84
N HIS A 20 28.78 -24.62 5.31
CA HIS A 20 29.51 -23.43 5.74
C HIS A 20 30.93 -23.45 5.19
N HIS A 21 31.45 -22.25 4.88
CA HIS A 21 32.84 -22.08 4.47
C HIS A 21 33.58 -21.27 5.53
N THR A 22 34.54 -21.89 6.20
CA THR A 22 35.41 -21.28 7.20
C THR A 22 36.87 -21.48 6.80
N ILE A 23 37.67 -20.43 6.92
CA ILE A 23 39.11 -20.46 6.68
C ILE A 23 39.82 -19.92 7.92
N THR A 24 40.85 -20.62 8.38
CA THR A 24 41.79 -20.14 9.39
C THR A 24 42.71 -19.08 8.78
N THR A 25 42.72 -17.86 9.31
CA THR A 25 43.67 -16.81 8.90
C THR A 25 45.09 -17.16 9.37
N SER A 26 46.09 -16.46 8.83
CA SER A 26 47.50 -16.58 9.26
C SER A 26 47.71 -16.28 10.75
N THR A 27 46.76 -15.60 11.39
CA THR A 27 46.73 -15.29 12.83
C THR A 27 46.04 -16.37 13.68
N GLY A 28 45.53 -17.45 13.08
CA GLY A 28 44.81 -18.53 13.78
C GLY A 28 43.32 -18.26 14.00
N GLU A 29 42.79 -17.10 13.59
CA GLU A 29 41.36 -16.78 13.72
C GLU A 29 40.52 -17.48 12.62
N LEU A 30 39.37 -18.01 13.02
CA LEU A 30 38.42 -18.63 12.09
C LEU A 30 37.58 -17.54 11.39
N LYS A 31 37.91 -17.23 10.14
CA LYS A 31 37.15 -16.28 9.31
C LYS A 31 36.15 -17.02 8.43
N ARG A 32 34.88 -16.65 8.58
CA ARG A 32 33.79 -17.20 7.76
C ARG A 32 33.70 -16.49 6.40
N ILE A 33 33.60 -17.27 5.33
CA ILE A 33 33.36 -16.78 3.97
C ILE A 33 31.88 -16.99 3.65
N ARG A 34 31.25 -15.94 3.11
CA ARG A 34 29.81 -15.97 2.82
C ARG A 34 29.55 -16.57 1.45
N PHE A 35 28.64 -17.52 1.36
CA PHE A 35 28.04 -17.90 0.08
C PHE A 35 27.16 -16.76 -0.45
N LEU A 36 27.27 -16.46 -1.74
CA LEU A 36 26.53 -15.39 -2.40
C LEU A 36 25.34 -15.93 -3.19
N ARG A 37 25.53 -17.04 -3.90
CA ARG A 37 24.52 -17.66 -4.77
C ARG A 37 24.57 -19.16 -4.65
N ALA A 38 23.43 -19.78 -4.85
CA ALA A 38 23.29 -21.22 -4.93
C ALA A 38 22.20 -21.58 -5.94
N CYS A 39 22.33 -22.74 -6.57
CA CYS A 39 21.32 -23.26 -7.48
C CYS A 39 21.37 -24.79 -7.57
N PHE A 40 20.21 -25.43 -7.75
CA PHE A 40 20.11 -26.83 -8.14
C PHE A 40 20.25 -27.02 -9.66
N SER A 41 20.80 -28.17 -10.03
CA SER A 41 20.74 -28.66 -11.42
C SER A 41 19.35 -29.16 -11.77
N ASP A 42 19.04 -29.16 -13.06
CA ASP A 42 17.75 -29.62 -13.57
C ASP A 42 17.46 -31.10 -13.29
N THR A 43 18.50 -31.94 -13.34
CA THR A 43 18.42 -33.37 -13.02
C THR A 43 18.43 -33.63 -11.51
N ASN A 44 18.67 -32.59 -10.70
CA ASN A 44 18.83 -32.64 -9.25
C ASN A 44 20.01 -33.53 -8.78
N ASP A 45 20.96 -33.82 -9.66
CA ASP A 45 22.18 -34.58 -9.31
C ASP A 45 23.25 -33.68 -8.69
N PHE A 46 23.34 -32.43 -9.16
CA PHE A 46 24.29 -31.45 -8.70
C PHE A 46 23.63 -30.26 -8.03
N PHE A 47 24.29 -29.72 -7.02
CA PHE A 47 24.02 -28.43 -6.40
C PHE A 47 25.29 -27.59 -6.46
N ALA A 48 25.18 -26.34 -6.87
CA ALA A 48 26.32 -25.44 -6.96
C ALA A 48 26.13 -24.21 -6.09
N SER A 49 27.22 -23.74 -5.46
CA SER A 49 27.25 -22.48 -4.74
C SER A 49 28.50 -21.68 -5.07
N VAL A 50 28.38 -20.36 -5.05
CA VAL A 50 29.51 -19.44 -5.25
C VAL A 50 29.72 -18.62 -4.00
N ASP A 51 30.96 -18.57 -3.53
CA ASP A 51 31.36 -17.80 -2.36
C ASP A 51 31.76 -16.35 -2.69
N SER A 52 31.98 -15.53 -1.66
CA SER A 52 32.36 -14.13 -1.82
C SER A 52 33.76 -13.92 -2.41
N ARG A 53 34.59 -14.97 -2.49
CA ARG A 53 35.91 -14.94 -3.13
C ARG A 53 35.85 -15.42 -4.58
N GLY A 54 34.67 -15.79 -5.08
CA GLY A 54 34.47 -16.27 -6.45
C GLY A 54 34.80 -17.75 -6.65
N ASN A 55 34.94 -18.53 -5.58
CA ASN A 55 35.09 -19.97 -5.67
C ASN A 55 33.73 -20.62 -5.95
N CYS A 56 33.69 -21.51 -6.93
CA CYS A 56 32.53 -22.32 -7.27
C CYS A 56 32.63 -23.68 -6.58
N ASN A 57 31.70 -23.94 -5.66
CA ASN A 57 31.63 -25.19 -4.90
C ASN A 57 30.53 -26.04 -5.51
N ILE A 58 30.87 -27.26 -5.89
CA ILE A 58 29.95 -28.21 -6.48
C ILE A 58 29.73 -29.36 -5.50
N PHE A 59 28.47 -29.72 -5.33
CA PHE A 59 28.00 -30.81 -4.50
C PHE A 59 27.29 -31.81 -5.40
N ASP A 60 27.87 -32.99 -5.55
CA ASP A 60 27.23 -34.15 -6.16
C ASP A 60 26.34 -34.81 -5.10
N LEU A 61 25.03 -34.59 -5.23
CA LEU A 61 24.01 -35.06 -4.31
C LEU A 61 23.80 -36.57 -4.42
N LYS A 62 24.13 -37.17 -5.57
CA LYS A 62 23.95 -38.61 -5.83
C LYS A 62 25.08 -39.44 -5.23
N ASN A 63 26.33 -39.02 -5.46
CA ASN A 63 27.52 -39.71 -4.97
C ASN A 63 28.00 -39.19 -3.60
N CYS A 64 27.41 -38.10 -3.11
CA CYS A 64 27.82 -37.41 -1.88
C CYS A 64 29.27 -36.91 -1.90
N ASP A 65 29.73 -36.45 -3.07
CA ASP A 65 31.07 -35.87 -3.26
C ASP A 65 31.00 -34.36 -3.44
N THR A 66 32.04 -33.65 -3.03
CA THR A 66 32.18 -32.19 -3.21
C THR A 66 33.53 -31.83 -3.76
N TRP A 67 33.57 -30.80 -4.58
CA TRP A 67 34.81 -30.20 -5.05
C TRP A 67 34.64 -28.70 -5.24
N VAL A 68 35.78 -28.00 -5.30
CA VAL A 68 35.80 -26.55 -5.39
C VAL A 68 36.69 -26.12 -6.55
N TRP A 69 36.14 -25.27 -7.41
CA TRP A 69 36.88 -24.56 -8.45
C TRP A 69 37.16 -23.14 -7.98
N GLN A 70 38.44 -22.85 -7.74
CA GLN A 70 38.85 -21.59 -7.15
C GLN A 70 38.82 -20.44 -8.17
N ASN A 71 38.39 -19.26 -7.70
CA ASN A 71 38.47 -17.98 -8.41
C ASN A 71 37.87 -17.98 -9.84
N LYS A 72 36.76 -18.68 -10.05
CA LYS A 72 36.10 -18.77 -11.37
C LYS A 72 35.05 -17.68 -11.60
N PHE A 73 34.34 -17.26 -10.55
CA PHE A 73 33.20 -16.35 -10.66
C PHE A 73 33.29 -15.18 -9.69
N LEU A 74 34.25 -14.28 -9.93
CA LEU A 74 34.39 -13.04 -9.15
C LEU A 74 33.13 -12.18 -9.24
N LEU A 75 32.69 -11.64 -8.10
CA LEU A 75 31.50 -10.79 -8.00
C LEU A 75 30.24 -11.41 -8.63
N CYS A 76 30.07 -12.72 -8.50
CA CYS A 76 28.89 -13.44 -8.98
C CYS A 76 27.58 -12.81 -8.47
N SER A 77 26.70 -12.44 -9.39
CA SER A 77 25.37 -11.87 -9.13
C SER A 77 24.25 -12.86 -9.42
N VAL A 78 24.45 -13.82 -10.31
CA VAL A 78 23.47 -14.85 -10.72
C VAL A 78 24.22 -16.15 -10.98
N LEU A 79 23.61 -17.28 -10.62
CA LEU A 79 24.12 -18.61 -10.87
C LEU A 79 22.95 -19.49 -11.28
N LYS A 80 23.06 -20.17 -12.42
CA LYS A 80 22.06 -21.14 -12.90
C LYS A 80 22.73 -22.27 -13.66
N PHE A 81 22.20 -23.49 -13.53
CA PHE A 81 22.58 -24.60 -14.39
C PHE A 81 21.95 -24.42 -15.77
N ALA A 82 22.68 -24.79 -16.82
CA ALA A 82 22.14 -24.88 -18.16
C ALA A 82 21.20 -26.10 -18.25
N PRO A 83 20.04 -25.98 -18.91
CA PRO A 83 19.11 -27.09 -19.05
C PRO A 83 19.72 -28.24 -19.86
N LYS A 84 19.32 -29.48 -19.53
CA LYS A 84 19.72 -30.76 -20.17
C LYS A 84 21.21 -31.11 -20.20
N SER A 85 22.11 -30.16 -19.97
CA SER A 85 23.54 -30.42 -19.86
C SER A 85 23.85 -30.93 -18.46
N THR A 86 24.33 -32.18 -18.35
CA THR A 86 24.83 -32.74 -17.10
C THR A 86 26.15 -32.06 -16.71
N GLY A 87 26.06 -30.85 -16.14
CA GLY A 87 27.21 -30.14 -15.59
C GLY A 87 27.70 -28.91 -16.36
N LYS A 88 26.82 -28.09 -16.96
CA LYS A 88 27.22 -26.72 -17.37
C LYS A 88 26.52 -25.69 -16.49
N ILE A 89 27.27 -24.70 -16.01
CA ILE A 89 26.76 -23.61 -15.18
C ILE A 89 26.99 -22.29 -15.89
N ILE A 90 25.97 -21.45 -15.89
CA ILE A 90 26.05 -20.05 -16.33
C ILE A 90 26.05 -19.15 -15.10
N ALA A 91 27.03 -18.26 -15.03
CA ALA A 91 27.13 -17.25 -14.00
C ALA A 91 27.11 -15.84 -14.60
N GLY A 92 26.32 -14.96 -14.00
CA GLY A 92 26.36 -13.53 -14.26
C GLY A 92 27.16 -12.82 -13.18
N THR A 93 27.86 -11.74 -13.55
CA THR A 93 28.67 -10.93 -12.64
C THR A 93 28.05 -9.55 -12.41
N ARG A 94 28.46 -8.89 -11.32
CA ARG A 94 28.03 -7.50 -11.03
C ARG A 94 28.58 -6.48 -12.02
N SER A 95 29.64 -6.80 -12.77
CA SER A 95 30.21 -5.96 -13.82
C SER A 95 29.57 -6.17 -15.20
N GLY A 96 28.51 -6.99 -15.30
CA GLY A 96 27.82 -7.23 -16.57
C GLY A 96 28.43 -8.34 -17.45
N GLY A 97 29.43 -9.03 -16.93
CA GLY A 97 30.01 -10.23 -17.55
C GLY A 97 29.15 -11.47 -17.37
N LEU A 98 29.08 -12.30 -18.41
CA LEU A 98 28.37 -13.57 -18.45
C LEU A 98 29.37 -14.68 -18.80
N MET A 99 29.38 -15.74 -18.00
CA MET A 99 30.38 -16.81 -18.05
C MET A 99 29.71 -18.18 -18.03
N MET A 100 30.26 -19.15 -18.76
CA MET A 100 29.85 -20.55 -18.72
C MET A 100 31.02 -21.43 -18.30
N LEU A 101 30.78 -22.32 -17.33
CA LEU A 101 31.76 -23.24 -16.80
C LEU A 101 31.27 -24.68 -16.93
N ASP A 102 32.17 -25.56 -17.36
CA ASP A 102 31.97 -27.00 -17.25
C ASP A 102 32.28 -27.46 -15.80
N VAL A 103 31.30 -28.11 -15.18
CA VAL A 103 31.34 -28.54 -13.78
C VAL A 103 32.32 -29.68 -13.57
N ALA A 104 32.47 -30.57 -14.56
CA ALA A 104 33.32 -31.75 -14.48
C ALA A 104 34.80 -31.40 -14.64
N THR A 105 35.13 -30.55 -15.62
CA THR A 105 36.53 -30.16 -15.89
C THR A 105 36.95 -28.89 -15.15
N GLY A 106 36.01 -28.01 -14.82
CA GLY A 106 36.29 -26.68 -14.26
C GLY A 106 36.71 -25.65 -15.31
N ASP A 107 36.62 -25.99 -16.59
CA ASP A 107 37.01 -25.12 -17.70
C ASP A 107 35.94 -24.07 -17.98
N LEU A 108 36.41 -22.86 -18.29
CA LEU A 108 35.56 -21.74 -18.67
C LEU A 108 35.32 -21.83 -20.19
N LEU A 109 34.15 -22.33 -20.59
CA LEU A 109 33.80 -22.55 -22.00
C LEU A 109 33.57 -21.22 -22.73
N HIS A 110 32.86 -20.30 -22.08
CA HIS A 110 32.54 -18.99 -22.64
C HIS A 110 32.68 -17.91 -21.57
N SER A 111 33.17 -16.74 -21.98
CA SER A 111 33.23 -15.54 -21.15
C SER A 111 33.03 -14.33 -22.05
N ILE A 112 31.90 -13.66 -21.89
CA ILE A 112 31.55 -12.46 -22.65
C ILE A 112 31.17 -11.34 -21.68
N HIS A 113 31.27 -10.08 -22.11
CA HIS A 113 30.83 -8.92 -21.31
C HIS A 113 29.77 -8.12 -22.09
N PRO A 114 28.54 -8.65 -22.20
CA PRO A 114 27.49 -8.03 -23.02
C PRO A 114 26.79 -6.85 -22.35
N PHE A 115 26.89 -6.71 -21.02
CA PHE A 115 26.21 -5.66 -20.27
C PHE A 115 27.20 -4.72 -19.58
N VAL A 116 26.79 -3.47 -19.40
CA VAL A 116 27.52 -2.47 -18.59
C VAL A 116 27.07 -2.53 -17.13
N ALA A 117 25.84 -2.97 -16.88
CA ALA A 117 25.24 -3.04 -15.56
C ALA A 117 25.23 -4.47 -14.99
N LYS A 118 24.99 -4.58 -13.67
CA LYS A 118 24.84 -5.86 -12.98
C LYS A 118 23.75 -6.73 -13.63
N ILE A 119 24.11 -7.98 -13.92
CA ILE A 119 23.14 -8.99 -14.34
C ILE A 119 22.30 -9.38 -13.13
N ASN A 120 20.98 -9.25 -13.25
CA ASN A 120 20.03 -9.56 -12.18
C ASN A 120 19.44 -10.95 -12.30
N ASN A 121 19.24 -11.44 -13.53
CA ASN A 121 18.64 -12.72 -13.74
C ASN A 121 19.13 -13.40 -15.03
N VAL A 122 19.10 -14.73 -15.02
CA VAL A 122 19.31 -15.61 -16.16
C VAL A 122 18.19 -16.65 -16.13
N SER A 123 17.50 -16.84 -17.25
CA SER A 123 16.39 -17.79 -17.37
C SER A 123 16.43 -18.54 -18.69
N PHE A 124 15.82 -19.71 -18.72
CA PHE A 124 15.77 -20.60 -19.87
C PHE A 124 14.31 -20.90 -20.24
N PRO A 125 14.00 -21.10 -21.53
CA PRO A 125 12.69 -21.53 -21.99
C PRO A 125 12.36 -22.95 -21.49
N SER A 126 11.07 -23.30 -21.53
CA SER A 126 10.56 -24.60 -21.09
C SER A 126 10.66 -25.63 -22.20
N SER A 127 10.35 -25.24 -23.44
CA SER A 127 10.80 -25.97 -24.60
C SER A 127 12.31 -25.89 -24.64
N ASN A 128 12.91 -26.99 -25.04
CA ASN A 128 14.35 -27.16 -24.98
C ASN A 128 15.04 -26.42 -26.14
N ALA A 129 14.68 -25.16 -26.34
CA ALA A 129 15.32 -24.28 -27.28
C ALA A 129 16.72 -23.92 -26.77
N ASP A 130 17.69 -23.90 -27.69
CA ASP A 130 19.09 -23.54 -27.42
C ASP A 130 19.27 -22.02 -27.24
N ILE A 131 18.44 -21.43 -26.39
CA ILE A 131 18.46 -20.01 -26.05
C ILE A 131 18.35 -19.81 -24.54
N PHE A 132 18.86 -18.68 -24.08
CA PHE A 132 18.65 -18.24 -22.71
C PHE A 132 18.55 -16.72 -22.68
N LEU A 133 17.82 -16.21 -21.70
CA LEU A 133 17.64 -14.78 -21.47
C LEU A 133 18.55 -14.34 -20.32
N ALA A 134 19.29 -13.26 -20.53
CA ALA A 134 20.01 -12.57 -19.48
C ALA A 134 19.51 -11.13 -19.37
N THR A 135 19.25 -10.66 -18.15
CA THR A 135 18.64 -9.36 -17.90
C THR A 135 19.36 -8.52 -16.86
N THR A 136 19.39 -7.22 -17.11
CA THR A 136 19.78 -6.15 -16.19
C THR A 136 18.56 -5.29 -15.86
N ASN A 137 18.73 -4.17 -15.18
CA ASN A 137 17.63 -3.21 -14.97
C ASN A 137 17.22 -2.47 -16.25
N THR A 138 18.10 -2.42 -17.25
CA THR A 138 17.97 -1.58 -18.45
C THR A 138 17.92 -2.36 -19.75
N ASP A 139 18.41 -3.60 -19.73
CA ASP A 139 18.58 -4.42 -20.92
C ASP A 139 18.09 -5.84 -20.67
N ALA A 140 17.47 -6.42 -21.69
CA ALA A 140 17.16 -7.84 -21.74
C ALA A 140 17.57 -8.40 -23.09
N ILE A 141 18.49 -9.38 -23.06
CA ILE A 141 19.10 -9.94 -24.26
C ILE A 141 18.97 -11.46 -24.23
N ILE A 142 18.57 -12.01 -25.37
CA ILE A 142 18.47 -13.44 -25.63
C ILE A 142 19.73 -13.87 -26.35
N PHE A 143 20.38 -14.89 -25.80
CA PHE A 143 21.61 -15.47 -26.29
C PHE A 143 21.38 -16.91 -26.75
N ASN A 144 22.21 -17.38 -27.65
CA ASN A 144 22.31 -18.79 -27.98
C ASN A 144 23.15 -19.53 -26.94
N LEU A 145 22.67 -20.69 -26.47
CA LEU A 145 23.31 -21.47 -25.41
C LEU A 145 24.67 -22.05 -25.81
N HIS A 146 24.87 -22.39 -27.09
CA HIS A 146 26.08 -23.07 -27.57
C HIS A 146 27.25 -22.14 -27.87
N ASN A 147 26.98 -20.92 -28.34
CA ASN A 147 28.02 -20.01 -28.82
C ASN A 147 28.03 -18.65 -28.11
N PHE A 148 27.09 -18.40 -27.19
CA PHE A 148 26.96 -17.14 -26.45
C PHE A 148 26.78 -15.90 -27.34
N GLN A 149 26.37 -16.09 -28.59
CA GLN A 149 26.04 -14.97 -29.48
C GLN A 149 24.66 -14.41 -29.13
N GLN A 150 24.56 -13.09 -29.14
CA GLN A 150 23.30 -12.38 -29.01
C GLN A 150 22.42 -12.69 -30.22
N LYS A 151 21.22 -13.24 -29.97
CA LYS A 151 20.20 -13.46 -31.00
C LYS A 151 19.26 -12.26 -31.12
N HIS A 152 18.78 -11.78 -29.99
CA HIS A 152 17.74 -10.73 -29.97
C HIS A 152 17.86 -9.89 -28.70
N ARG A 153 17.57 -8.59 -28.82
CA ARG A 153 17.49 -7.66 -27.68
C ARG A 153 16.05 -7.18 -27.60
N LEU A 154 15.42 -7.38 -26.46
CA LEU A 154 14.02 -7.03 -26.26
C LEU A 154 13.87 -5.51 -26.23
N GLU A 155 13.02 -4.99 -27.11
CA GLU A 155 12.76 -3.55 -27.23
C GLU A 155 11.57 -3.13 -26.36
N TYR A 156 11.79 -2.13 -25.52
CA TYR A 156 10.76 -1.48 -24.71
C TYR A 156 11.17 -0.03 -24.44
N PRO A 157 10.25 0.83 -23.95
CA PRO A 157 10.54 2.24 -23.63
C PRO A 157 11.50 2.39 -22.44
N ALA A 158 12.79 2.11 -22.65
CA ALA A 158 13.81 2.09 -21.60
C ALA A 158 14.10 3.48 -20.97
N ALA A 159 13.65 4.56 -21.62
CA ALA A 159 13.73 5.92 -21.09
C ALA A 159 12.79 6.14 -19.88
N GLU A 160 11.67 5.43 -19.83
CA GLU A 160 10.63 5.60 -18.81
C GLU A 160 10.50 4.39 -17.87
N LEU A 161 10.85 3.20 -18.37
CA LEU A 161 10.64 1.93 -17.69
C LEU A 161 11.97 1.24 -17.39
N THR A 162 12.10 0.71 -16.18
CA THR A 162 13.21 -0.18 -15.80
C THR A 162 12.67 -1.56 -15.49
N ILE A 163 13.43 -2.60 -15.83
CA ILE A 163 13.08 -4.00 -15.56
C ILE A 163 13.38 -4.30 -14.09
N LYS A 164 12.35 -4.68 -13.33
CA LYS A 164 12.51 -5.28 -12.01
C LYS A 164 12.87 -6.75 -12.11
N GLN A 165 12.16 -7.47 -12.98
CA GLN A 165 12.34 -8.90 -13.21
C GLN A 165 11.82 -9.27 -14.59
N MET A 166 12.54 -10.15 -15.26
CA MET A 166 12.10 -10.73 -16.52
C MET A 166 12.65 -12.15 -16.65
N LYS A 167 11.76 -13.08 -16.98
CA LYS A 167 11.99 -14.53 -16.98
C LYS A 167 11.14 -15.20 -18.04
N PHE A 168 11.63 -16.31 -18.58
CA PHE A 168 10.77 -17.28 -19.26
C PHE A 168 9.77 -17.89 -18.27
N LEU A 169 8.57 -18.17 -18.76
CA LEU A 169 7.58 -18.96 -18.04
C LEU A 169 8.02 -20.43 -17.99
N ASN A 170 7.56 -21.15 -16.96
CA ASN A 170 7.97 -22.54 -16.74
C ASN A 170 7.21 -23.53 -17.63
N ASN A 171 5.99 -23.16 -18.07
CA ASN A 171 5.07 -23.97 -18.86
C ASN A 171 5.07 -23.59 -20.35
N SER A 172 5.41 -22.34 -20.67
CA SER A 172 5.43 -21.81 -22.03
C SER A 172 6.75 -21.10 -22.31
N ASP A 173 7.11 -20.99 -23.58
CA ASP A 173 8.32 -20.26 -23.98
C ASP A 173 8.11 -18.73 -24.03
N GLN A 174 6.95 -18.27 -23.55
CA GLN A 174 6.69 -16.86 -23.40
C GLN A 174 7.55 -16.29 -22.27
N ILE A 175 7.88 -15.00 -22.40
CA ILE A 175 8.62 -14.27 -21.38
C ILE A 175 7.62 -13.39 -20.65
N TYR A 176 7.77 -13.25 -19.34
CA TYR A 176 7.07 -12.20 -18.59
C TYR A 176 8.07 -11.16 -18.09
N SER A 177 7.63 -9.91 -18.00
CA SER A 177 8.43 -8.80 -17.49
C SER A 177 7.64 -7.94 -16.51
N ILE A 178 8.29 -7.57 -15.42
CA ILE A 178 7.77 -6.65 -14.42
C ILE A 178 8.56 -5.35 -14.52
N PHE A 179 7.86 -4.24 -14.75
CA PHE A 179 8.49 -2.92 -14.87
C PHE A 179 8.37 -2.10 -13.58
N SER A 180 9.14 -1.01 -13.49
CA SER A 180 9.15 -0.08 -12.35
C SER A 180 7.78 0.53 -12.03
N ASN A 181 6.91 0.68 -13.02
CA ASN A 181 5.53 1.16 -12.91
C ASN A 181 4.53 0.09 -12.43
N ASN A 182 5.00 -1.09 -12.00
CA ASN A 182 4.19 -2.23 -11.57
C ASN A 182 3.28 -2.84 -12.65
N THR A 183 3.59 -2.66 -13.94
CA THR A 183 2.93 -3.42 -15.01
C THR A 183 3.65 -4.73 -15.27
N ILE A 184 2.85 -5.76 -15.57
CA ILE A 184 3.36 -7.06 -16.01
C ILE A 184 3.06 -7.17 -17.50
N HIS A 185 4.08 -7.32 -18.33
CA HIS A 185 3.92 -7.56 -19.76
C HIS A 185 4.33 -8.99 -20.10
N ILE A 186 3.63 -9.60 -21.05
CA ILE A 186 3.89 -10.96 -21.53
C ILE A 186 4.32 -10.87 -22.97
N TRP A 187 5.39 -11.57 -23.32
CA TRP A 187 6.05 -11.50 -24.60
C TRP A 187 5.93 -12.85 -25.28
N THR A 188 5.61 -12.83 -26.58
CA THR A 188 5.62 -14.05 -27.39
C THR A 188 7.03 -14.61 -27.56
N HIS A 189 7.11 -15.93 -27.68
CA HIS A 189 8.34 -16.60 -28.03
C HIS A 189 8.78 -16.32 -29.48
N ASP A 190 7.82 -16.24 -30.41
CA ASP A 190 8.14 -16.26 -31.84
C ASP A 190 8.73 -14.93 -32.34
N ASN A 191 8.11 -13.81 -31.95
CA ASN A 191 8.50 -12.47 -32.40
C ASN A 191 9.06 -11.59 -31.28
N PHE A 192 9.07 -12.08 -30.04
CA PHE A 192 9.54 -11.33 -28.87
C PHE A 192 8.87 -9.95 -28.71
N GLN A 193 7.58 -9.88 -29.02
CA GLN A 193 6.76 -8.68 -28.87
C GLN A 193 5.80 -8.82 -27.69
N PRO A 194 5.47 -7.70 -27.00
CA PRO A 194 4.54 -7.74 -25.88
C PRO A 194 3.11 -7.95 -26.37
N VAL A 195 2.48 -9.05 -25.97
CA VAL A 195 1.11 -9.42 -26.34
C VAL A 195 0.10 -8.91 -25.31
N GLU A 196 0.36 -9.16 -24.04
CA GLU A 196 -0.58 -8.81 -22.96
C GLU A 196 0.06 -7.87 -21.95
N ARG A 197 -0.76 -7.00 -21.39
CA ARG A 197 -0.39 -6.04 -20.35
C ARG A 197 -1.38 -6.13 -19.22
N VAL A 198 -0.89 -6.58 -18.07
CA VAL A 198 -1.68 -6.75 -16.85
C VAL A 198 -1.31 -5.64 -15.88
N HIS A 199 -2.32 -5.08 -15.21
CA HIS A 199 -2.18 -4.07 -14.17
C HIS A 199 -2.65 -4.63 -12.81
N PRO A 200 -1.87 -5.48 -12.13
CA PRO A 200 -2.32 -6.23 -10.94
C PRO A 200 -2.92 -5.34 -9.84
N ILE A 201 -2.33 -4.17 -9.59
CA ILE A 201 -2.78 -3.23 -8.56
C ILE A 201 -4.17 -2.68 -8.88
N ARG A 202 -4.44 -2.33 -10.15
CA ARG A 202 -5.76 -1.85 -10.58
C ARG A 202 -6.82 -2.95 -10.46
N VAL A 203 -6.47 -4.18 -10.84
CA VAL A 203 -7.38 -5.33 -10.72
C VAL A 203 -7.71 -5.60 -9.26
N ARG A 204 -6.72 -5.54 -8.36
CA ARG A 204 -6.91 -5.63 -6.91
C ARG A 204 -7.83 -4.56 -6.35
N GLU A 205 -7.62 -3.29 -6.72
CA GLU A 205 -8.47 -2.19 -6.26
C GLU A 205 -9.92 -2.37 -6.69
N ASN A 206 -10.15 -2.93 -7.89
CA ASN A 206 -11.50 -3.28 -8.33
C ASN A 206 -12.08 -4.47 -7.58
N PHE A 207 -11.27 -5.51 -7.29
CA PHE A 207 -11.70 -6.65 -6.49
C PHE A 207 -12.09 -6.25 -5.06
N LEU A 208 -11.31 -5.37 -4.43
CA LEU A 208 -11.57 -4.87 -3.06
C LEU A 208 -12.87 -4.07 -2.93
N LYS A 209 -13.41 -3.52 -4.03
CA LYS A 209 -14.74 -2.87 -4.02
C LYS A 209 -15.88 -3.87 -3.82
N ASN A 210 -15.69 -5.10 -4.29
CA ASN A 210 -16.75 -6.11 -4.37
C ASN A 210 -16.55 -7.27 -3.38
N SER A 211 -15.35 -7.49 -2.86
CA SER A 211 -15.01 -8.66 -2.06
C SER A 211 -13.94 -8.36 -1.01
N GLN A 212 -14.04 -9.01 0.16
CA GLN A 212 -13.06 -8.85 1.24
C GLN A 212 -11.88 -9.80 1.06
N PRO A 213 -10.64 -9.36 1.38
CA PRO A 213 -9.46 -10.22 1.33
C PRO A 213 -9.46 -11.21 2.49
N GLN A 214 -8.96 -12.42 2.23
CA GLN A 214 -8.69 -13.42 3.27
C GLN A 214 -7.48 -12.97 4.09
N ARG A 215 -7.54 -13.08 5.41
CA ARG A 215 -6.46 -12.61 6.30
C ARG A 215 -5.60 -13.78 6.78
N ILE A 216 -4.28 -13.58 6.78
CA ILE A 216 -3.28 -14.50 7.33
C ILE A 216 -2.37 -13.71 8.24
N ASP A 217 -2.19 -14.16 9.47
CA ASP A 217 -1.13 -13.64 10.33
C ASP A 217 0.05 -14.61 10.24
N PHE A 218 1.26 -14.15 9.93
CA PHE A 218 2.43 -15.02 9.80
C PHE A 218 3.13 -15.34 11.13
N ASN A 219 2.71 -14.74 12.27
CA ASN A 219 3.34 -14.89 13.61
C ASN A 219 4.85 -14.63 13.60
N THR A 220 5.31 -13.58 12.92
CA THR A 220 6.72 -13.25 12.87
C THR A 220 7.09 -12.34 14.04
N HIS A 221 8.20 -12.63 14.72
CA HIS A 221 8.81 -11.72 15.68
C HIS A 221 9.33 -10.48 14.93
N MET A 222 8.59 -9.38 14.99
CA MET A 222 9.05 -8.09 14.49
C MET A 222 9.66 -7.33 15.67
N ASP A 223 10.99 -7.18 15.68
CA ASP A 223 11.64 -6.28 16.63
C ASP A 223 11.18 -4.84 16.36
N GLU A 224 10.90 -4.07 17.42
CA GLU A 224 10.41 -2.67 17.32
C GLU A 224 11.33 -1.80 16.44
N ASP A 225 12.65 -2.03 16.48
CA ASP A 225 13.65 -1.33 15.67
C ASP A 225 13.50 -1.58 14.16
N THR A 226 13.08 -2.78 13.76
CA THR A 226 12.81 -3.11 12.35
C THR A 226 11.52 -2.50 11.84
N ALA A 227 10.49 -2.43 12.70
CA ALA A 227 9.24 -1.74 12.40
C ALA A 227 9.47 -0.23 12.25
N LEU A 228 10.29 0.38 13.11
CA LEU A 228 10.69 1.79 13.04
C LEU A 228 11.52 2.12 11.79
N ARG A 229 12.48 1.27 11.40
CA ARG A 229 13.25 1.49 10.14
C ARG A 229 12.38 1.45 8.89
N TRP A 230 11.29 0.67 8.89
CA TRP A 230 10.37 0.56 7.75
C TRP A 230 9.32 1.68 7.72
N ASN A 231 8.93 2.20 8.89
CA ASN A 231 7.90 3.25 9.03
C ASN A 231 8.37 4.68 8.70
N VAL A 232 9.65 4.93 8.44
CA VAL A 232 10.17 6.32 8.51
C VAL A 232 10.30 7.09 7.18
N THR A 233 10.10 6.53 5.98
CA THR A 233 10.39 7.38 4.77
C THR A 233 9.56 7.23 3.49
N LYS A 234 8.67 6.25 3.32
CA LYS A 234 7.91 6.12 2.06
C LYS A 234 6.48 5.67 2.26
N ASP A 235 5.52 6.43 1.72
CA ASP A 235 4.13 6.03 1.57
C ASP A 235 4.04 4.88 0.55
N TYR A 236 3.98 3.64 1.04
CA TYR A 236 3.74 2.45 0.22
C TYR A 236 2.25 2.19 -0.06
N THR A 237 1.39 3.17 0.25
CA THR A 237 -0.09 3.10 0.16
C THR A 237 -0.63 2.78 -1.24
N ARG A 238 0.20 2.87 -2.29
CA ARG A 238 -0.16 2.54 -3.68
C ARG A 238 0.19 1.11 -4.11
N GLY A 239 0.72 0.27 -3.23
CA GLY A 239 1.06 -1.13 -3.49
C GLY A 239 2.19 -1.29 -4.52
N LEU A 240 3.42 -1.51 -4.06
CA LEU A 240 4.54 -1.83 -4.96
C LEU A 240 4.67 -3.35 -5.10
N ILE A 241 4.78 -3.87 -6.33
CA ILE A 241 5.06 -5.31 -6.54
C ILE A 241 6.49 -5.60 -6.04
N SER A 242 6.61 -6.54 -5.11
CA SER A 242 7.87 -7.01 -4.54
C SER A 242 8.47 -8.16 -5.34
N ASP A 243 7.67 -9.21 -5.60
CA ASP A 243 8.07 -10.37 -6.41
C ASP A 243 6.85 -11.01 -7.09
N VAL A 244 7.11 -11.74 -8.17
CA VAL A 244 6.09 -12.52 -8.89
C VAL A 244 6.65 -13.87 -9.27
N CYS A 245 5.84 -14.90 -9.01
CA CYS A 245 6.12 -16.26 -9.42
C CYS A 245 4.97 -16.82 -10.26
N PHE A 246 5.33 -17.69 -11.21
CA PHE A 246 4.38 -18.39 -12.06
C PHE A 246 4.45 -19.90 -11.81
N SER A 247 3.26 -20.49 -11.69
CA SER A 247 2.97 -21.90 -11.85
C SER A 247 2.57 -22.15 -13.31
N ASN A 248 2.19 -23.39 -13.64
CA ASN A 248 1.66 -23.75 -14.95
C ASN A 248 0.28 -23.12 -15.21
N GLU A 249 -0.53 -22.90 -14.18
CA GLU A 249 -1.90 -22.39 -14.33
C GLU A 249 -2.14 -21.07 -13.57
N HIS A 250 -1.26 -20.74 -12.63
CA HIS A 250 -1.50 -19.67 -11.68
C HIS A 250 -0.30 -18.71 -11.56
N MET A 251 -0.58 -17.42 -11.44
CA MET A 251 0.42 -16.38 -11.16
C MET A 251 0.22 -15.85 -9.74
N CYS A 252 1.27 -15.88 -8.93
CA CYS A 252 1.27 -15.32 -7.58
C CYS A 252 2.07 -14.01 -7.56
N VAL A 253 1.43 -12.92 -7.14
CA VAL A 253 2.00 -11.57 -7.07
C VAL A 253 2.01 -11.12 -5.61
N ALA A 254 3.20 -10.85 -5.07
CA ALA A 254 3.35 -10.23 -3.75
C ALA A 254 3.54 -8.72 -3.87
N THR A 255 2.97 -7.99 -2.93
CA THR A 255 3.13 -6.54 -2.81
C THR A 255 3.65 -6.13 -1.44
N ILE A 256 4.31 -4.97 -1.41
CA ILE A 256 4.89 -4.40 -0.18
C ILE A 256 3.80 -3.91 0.80
N ASP A 257 2.58 -3.66 0.33
CA ASP A 257 1.44 -3.26 1.17
C ASP A 257 0.66 -4.46 1.75
N ASP A 258 1.37 -5.56 2.04
CA ASP A 258 0.85 -6.75 2.72
C ASP A 258 -0.19 -7.56 1.94
N TYR A 259 -0.25 -7.46 0.60
CA TYR A 259 -1.13 -8.30 -0.21
C TYR A 259 -0.38 -9.37 -0.99
N LEU A 260 -1.01 -10.53 -1.07
CA LEU A 260 -0.65 -11.64 -1.93
C LEU A 260 -1.85 -11.93 -2.83
N MET A 261 -1.64 -11.81 -4.14
CA MET A 261 -2.67 -12.01 -5.16
C MET A 261 -2.37 -13.26 -5.97
N VAL A 262 -3.37 -14.12 -6.13
CA VAL A 262 -3.29 -15.29 -7.01
C VAL A 262 -4.20 -15.04 -8.19
N PHE A 263 -3.60 -15.01 -9.38
CA PHE A 263 -4.28 -14.86 -10.66
C PHE A 263 -4.31 -16.19 -11.39
N ASP A 264 -5.37 -16.41 -12.15
CA ASP A 264 -5.38 -17.42 -13.20
C ASP A 264 -4.64 -16.89 -14.43
N VAL A 265 -3.73 -17.69 -15.00
CA VAL A 265 -2.93 -17.30 -16.18
C VAL A 265 -3.78 -17.31 -17.45
N ALA A 266 -4.85 -18.11 -17.51
CA ALA A 266 -5.71 -18.17 -18.69
C ALA A 266 -6.65 -16.96 -18.79
N THR A 267 -7.23 -16.53 -17.67
CA THR A 267 -8.24 -15.45 -17.63
C THR A 267 -7.69 -14.09 -17.15
N TRP A 268 -6.53 -14.06 -16.49
CA TRP A 268 -5.98 -12.88 -15.81
C TRP A 268 -6.87 -12.29 -14.71
N GLU A 269 -7.83 -13.07 -14.22
CA GLU A 269 -8.68 -12.69 -13.10
C GLU A 269 -8.07 -13.11 -11.76
N ILE A 270 -8.41 -12.38 -10.69
CA ILE A 270 -7.97 -12.70 -9.33
C ILE A 270 -8.80 -13.88 -8.84
N MET A 271 -8.13 -15.01 -8.59
CA MET A 271 -8.73 -16.18 -7.94
C MET A 271 -8.79 -16.01 -6.43
N LYS A 272 -7.68 -15.54 -5.81
CA LYS A 272 -7.57 -15.37 -4.36
C LYS A 272 -6.84 -14.07 -4.04
N LEU A 273 -7.39 -13.33 -3.08
CA LEU A 273 -6.77 -12.15 -2.50
C LEU A 273 -6.52 -12.38 -1.01
N ILE A 274 -5.24 -12.41 -0.64
CA ILE A 274 -4.77 -12.70 0.70
C ILE A 274 -4.08 -11.44 1.25
N ARG A 275 -4.33 -11.11 2.52
CA ARG A 275 -3.70 -10.00 3.23
C ARG A 275 -2.96 -10.50 4.46
N SER A 276 -1.69 -10.09 4.63
CA SER A 276 -0.83 -10.46 5.75
C SER A 276 -0.36 -9.24 6.56
N PRO A 277 -1.16 -8.76 7.52
CA PRO A 277 -0.91 -7.49 8.21
C PRO A 277 0.49 -7.43 8.85
N GLY A 278 1.26 -6.39 8.55
CA GLY A 278 2.54 -6.10 9.21
C GLY A 278 3.72 -6.97 8.77
N THR A 279 3.55 -7.82 7.75
CA THR A 279 4.57 -8.76 7.29
C THR A 279 4.65 -8.79 5.76
N PRO A 280 5.32 -7.79 5.13
CA PRO A 280 5.37 -7.75 3.68
C PRO A 280 6.25 -8.88 3.16
N VAL A 281 5.77 -9.51 2.08
CA VAL A 281 6.46 -10.61 1.42
C VAL A 281 7.45 -10.03 0.41
N LEU A 282 8.72 -10.43 0.52
CA LEU A 282 9.80 -9.97 -0.35
C LEU A 282 10.09 -10.91 -1.51
N HIS A 283 9.94 -12.22 -1.30
CA HIS A 283 10.13 -13.22 -2.33
C HIS A 283 9.06 -14.29 -2.30
N VAL A 284 8.63 -14.72 -3.48
CA VAL A 284 7.63 -15.79 -3.66
C VAL A 284 8.18 -16.79 -4.67
N GLN A 285 8.05 -18.08 -4.35
CA GLN A 285 8.37 -19.15 -5.30
C GLN A 285 7.39 -20.31 -5.13
N PHE A 286 6.80 -20.78 -6.23
CA PHE A 286 5.98 -22.00 -6.24
C PHE A 286 6.83 -23.24 -5.96
N VAL A 287 6.26 -24.17 -5.19
CA VAL A 287 6.85 -25.48 -4.91
C VAL A 287 6.11 -26.50 -5.79
N PRO A 288 6.71 -26.98 -6.91
CA PRO A 288 6.01 -27.84 -7.85
C PRO A 288 5.90 -29.28 -7.31
N ILE A 289 4.73 -29.68 -6.80
CA ILE A 289 4.55 -31.01 -6.22
C ILE A 289 4.26 -32.04 -7.32
N ALA A 290 5.19 -32.97 -7.57
CA ALA A 290 5.06 -33.98 -8.62
C ALA A 290 3.85 -34.92 -8.41
N ASP A 291 3.53 -35.27 -7.15
CA ASP A 291 2.46 -36.21 -6.80
C ASP A 291 1.05 -35.58 -6.75
N ALA A 292 0.93 -34.25 -6.80
CA ALA A 292 -0.33 -33.53 -6.63
C ALA A 292 -0.26 -32.14 -7.30
N PRO A 293 -0.43 -32.05 -8.63
CA PRO A 293 -0.33 -30.79 -9.37
C PRO A 293 -1.38 -29.74 -8.94
N ASP A 294 -2.53 -30.20 -8.43
CA ASP A 294 -3.64 -29.35 -7.97
C ASP A 294 -3.33 -28.60 -6.66
N LYS A 295 -2.28 -29.02 -5.93
CA LYS A 295 -1.88 -28.37 -4.69
C LYS A 295 -1.01 -27.15 -4.97
N MET A 296 -1.52 -25.99 -4.57
CA MET A 296 -0.89 -24.70 -4.79
C MET A 296 0.02 -24.31 -3.61
N LEU A 297 1.14 -25.02 -3.46
CA LEU A 297 2.11 -24.73 -2.41
C LEU A 297 3.08 -23.63 -2.84
N ILE A 298 3.24 -22.61 -2.00
CA ILE A 298 4.21 -21.53 -2.22
C ILE A 298 5.18 -21.41 -1.04
N SER A 299 6.43 -21.12 -1.36
CA SER A 299 7.42 -20.63 -0.40
C SER A 299 7.46 -19.10 -0.43
N LEU A 300 7.42 -18.50 0.75
CA LEU A 300 7.38 -17.07 1.00
C LEU A 300 8.60 -16.70 1.83
N VAL A 301 9.26 -15.60 1.48
CA VAL A 301 10.25 -14.96 2.35
C VAL A 301 9.70 -13.61 2.79
N THR A 302 9.46 -13.46 4.09
CA THR A 302 8.93 -12.23 4.69
C THR A 302 10.00 -11.15 4.84
N LEU A 303 9.60 -9.95 5.25
CA LEU A 303 10.50 -8.86 5.62
C LEU A 303 11.41 -9.21 6.79
N THR A 304 10.88 -9.92 7.79
CA THR A 304 11.62 -10.53 8.91
C THR A 304 12.61 -11.60 8.48
N LYS A 305 12.65 -11.94 7.18
CA LYS A 305 13.52 -12.96 6.61
C LYS A 305 13.21 -14.37 7.11
N ASP A 306 11.97 -14.61 7.48
CA ASP A 306 11.44 -15.94 7.74
C ASP A 306 11.08 -16.61 6.41
N THR A 307 11.36 -17.90 6.30
CA THR A 307 10.91 -18.73 5.18
C THR A 307 9.67 -19.50 5.59
N ILE A 308 8.54 -19.22 4.97
CA ILE A 308 7.24 -19.82 5.27
C ILE A 308 6.76 -20.60 4.05
N LEU A 309 6.32 -21.83 4.25
CA LEU A 309 5.54 -22.59 3.28
C LEU A 309 4.06 -22.38 3.56
N LEU A 310 3.32 -21.98 2.54
CA LEU A 310 1.88 -21.72 2.61
C LEU A 310 1.17 -22.52 1.53
N ASP A 311 0.15 -23.29 1.92
CA ASP A 311 -0.79 -23.86 0.96
C ASP A 311 -1.85 -22.82 0.60
N LEU A 312 -1.93 -22.43 -0.67
CA LEU A 312 -2.94 -21.47 -1.13
C LEU A 312 -4.35 -22.07 -1.13
N ASN A 313 -4.51 -23.39 -1.12
CA ASN A 313 -5.80 -24.05 -0.98
C ASN A 313 -6.30 -24.02 0.46
N ASN A 314 -5.42 -24.30 1.43
CA ASN A 314 -5.71 -24.21 2.85
C ASN A 314 -4.80 -23.19 3.54
N ILE A 315 -5.23 -21.94 3.47
CA ILE A 315 -4.49 -20.76 3.93
C ILE A 315 -4.12 -20.78 5.43
N ASN A 316 -4.84 -21.54 6.25
CA ASN A 316 -4.54 -21.67 7.67
C ASN A 316 -3.33 -22.58 7.94
N GLU A 317 -2.96 -23.42 6.98
CA GLU A 317 -1.83 -24.34 7.06
C GLU A 317 -0.56 -23.65 6.54
N LYS A 318 0.12 -22.98 7.47
CA LYS A 318 1.44 -22.38 7.25
C LYS A 318 2.51 -23.13 8.05
N PHE A 319 3.66 -23.33 7.44
CA PHE A 319 4.81 -23.95 8.07
C PHE A 319 6.03 -23.03 8.00
N CYS A 320 6.58 -22.64 9.15
CA CYS A 320 7.84 -21.90 9.20
C CYS A 320 9.00 -22.88 9.05
N VAL A 321 9.72 -22.81 7.92
CA VAL A 321 10.87 -23.69 7.62
C VAL A 321 12.13 -23.18 8.30
N GLN A 322 12.33 -21.86 8.30
CA GLN A 322 13.49 -21.21 8.86
C GLN A 322 13.12 -19.84 9.38
N GLU A 323 13.39 -19.62 10.66
CA GLU A 323 13.24 -18.33 11.32
C GLU A 323 14.50 -17.49 11.10
N ASP A 324 14.28 -16.24 10.70
CA ASP A 324 15.23 -15.15 10.50
C ASP A 324 16.42 -15.48 9.55
N ASN A 325 17.08 -14.43 9.09
CA ASN A 325 18.30 -14.48 8.29
C ASN A 325 18.19 -15.10 6.89
N THR A 326 17.01 -15.43 6.36
CA THR A 326 16.88 -15.88 4.97
C THR A 326 17.24 -14.76 3.98
N LEU A 327 18.19 -15.05 3.08
CA LEU A 327 18.54 -14.17 1.96
C LEU A 327 17.82 -14.59 0.67
N LYS A 328 17.87 -15.88 0.35
CA LYS A 328 17.28 -16.44 -0.88
C LYS A 328 16.94 -17.92 -0.69
N VAL A 329 15.85 -18.34 -1.33
CA VAL A 329 15.44 -19.74 -1.43
C VAL A 329 15.61 -20.20 -2.88
N ASP A 330 16.04 -21.44 -3.07
CA ASP A 330 16.00 -22.15 -4.36
C ASP A 330 15.44 -23.56 -4.11
N ILE A 331 14.62 -24.05 -5.01
CA ILE A 331 13.91 -25.32 -4.88
C ILE A 331 14.30 -26.20 -6.05
N SER A 332 14.60 -27.47 -5.78
CA SER A 332 14.89 -28.45 -6.83
C SER A 332 13.69 -28.66 -7.75
N LYS A 333 13.91 -28.91 -9.05
CA LYS A 333 12.82 -29.11 -10.03
C LYS A 333 11.82 -30.21 -9.67
N ASN A 334 12.27 -31.29 -9.04
CA ASN A 334 11.42 -32.38 -8.58
C ASN A 334 10.76 -32.12 -7.22
N SER A 335 10.94 -30.93 -6.63
CA SER A 335 10.48 -30.54 -5.29
C SER A 335 10.88 -31.47 -4.15
N ALA A 336 11.97 -32.23 -4.29
CA ALA A 336 12.47 -33.10 -3.22
C ALA A 336 13.36 -32.35 -2.22
N MET A 337 14.05 -31.30 -2.66
CA MET A 337 14.95 -30.52 -1.82
C MET A 337 14.72 -29.02 -1.94
N MET A 338 14.92 -28.32 -0.83
CA MET A 338 14.93 -26.86 -0.74
C MET A 338 16.24 -26.39 -0.14
N ALA A 339 16.89 -25.43 -0.78
CA ALA A 339 18.10 -24.77 -0.27
C ALA A 339 17.78 -23.34 0.15
N ILE A 340 18.11 -23.02 1.40
CA ILE A 340 17.95 -21.70 1.99
C ILE A 340 19.33 -21.11 2.23
N LEU A 341 19.64 -20.02 1.52
CA LEU A 341 20.85 -19.22 1.71
C LEU A 341 20.60 -18.16 2.78
N LEU A 342 21.41 -18.18 3.83
CA LEU A 342 21.29 -17.25 4.96
C LEU A 342 22.18 -16.01 4.78
N ARG A 343 21.80 -14.89 5.41
CA ARG A 343 22.59 -13.64 5.48
C ARG A 343 23.95 -13.83 6.18
N THR A 344 24.01 -14.77 7.11
CA THR A 344 25.24 -15.22 7.76
C THR A 344 26.21 -15.89 6.78
N GLY A 345 25.73 -16.29 5.60
CA GLY A 345 26.51 -16.90 4.53
C GLY A 345 26.56 -18.42 4.59
N GLU A 346 25.74 -19.08 5.41
CA GLU A 346 25.52 -20.54 5.36
C GLU A 346 24.42 -20.90 4.35
N ILE A 347 24.43 -22.14 3.88
CA ILE A 347 23.34 -22.73 3.11
C ILE A 347 22.79 -23.91 3.90
N LYS A 348 21.50 -23.87 4.24
CA LYS A 348 20.79 -25.00 4.82
C LYS A 348 19.98 -25.70 3.72
N MET A 349 20.13 -27.01 3.60
CA MET A 349 19.31 -27.82 2.71
C MET A 349 18.30 -28.63 3.52
N PHE A 350 17.06 -28.64 3.05
CA PHE A 350 15.92 -29.29 3.68
C PHE A 350 15.26 -30.28 2.73
N ASP A 351 14.69 -31.34 3.30
CA ASP A 351 13.85 -32.31 2.62
C ASP A 351 12.43 -31.76 2.54
N THR A 352 11.98 -31.39 1.35
CA THR A 352 10.63 -30.85 1.17
C THR A 352 9.57 -31.92 1.32
N SER A 353 9.90 -33.21 1.16
CA SER A 353 8.92 -34.29 1.38
C SER A 353 8.47 -34.36 2.84
N VAL A 354 9.31 -33.95 3.80
CA VAL A 354 8.96 -33.90 5.23
C VAL A 354 7.89 -32.82 5.48
N PHE A 355 8.03 -31.66 4.85
CA PHE A 355 7.03 -30.59 4.98
C PHE A 355 5.75 -30.92 4.24
N ILE A 356 5.84 -31.50 3.03
CA ILE A 356 4.68 -31.97 2.27
C ILE A 356 3.97 -33.10 3.03
N ALA A 357 4.70 -34.00 3.70
CA ALA A 357 4.10 -35.04 4.54
C ALA A 357 3.40 -34.43 5.76
N LYS A 358 4.02 -33.45 6.44
CA LYS A 358 3.38 -32.71 7.54
C LYS A 358 2.13 -31.95 7.08
N LEU A 359 2.15 -31.34 5.90
CA LEU A 359 0.98 -30.70 5.28
C LEU A 359 -0.09 -31.73 4.86
N LYS A 360 0.29 -32.90 4.34
CA LYS A 360 -0.65 -34.00 4.04
C LYS A 360 -1.27 -34.60 5.30
N ILE A 361 -0.53 -34.66 6.40
CA ILE A 361 -1.07 -35.04 7.72
C ILE A 361 -2.10 -33.99 8.16
N GLN A 362 -1.85 -32.71 7.91
CA GLN A 362 -2.78 -31.61 8.19
C GLN A 362 -4.02 -31.61 7.28
N ASP A 363 -3.94 -31.88 5.98
CA ASP A 363 -5.14 -32.06 5.15
C ASP A 363 -5.99 -33.27 5.61
N LYS A 364 -5.33 -34.33 6.08
CA LYS A 364 -5.98 -35.47 6.70
C LYS A 364 -6.51 -35.18 8.10
N THR A 365 -6.21 -34.05 8.73
CA THR A 365 -6.79 -33.68 10.04
C THR A 365 -8.29 -33.35 9.99
N SER A 366 -8.91 -33.35 8.80
CA SER A 366 -10.37 -33.35 8.71
C SER A 366 -11.00 -34.74 8.94
N ASP A 367 -10.30 -35.83 8.58
CA ASP A 367 -10.82 -37.23 8.72
C ASP A 367 -10.04 -38.09 9.74
N GLU A 368 -8.76 -37.81 9.99
CA GLU A 368 -7.90 -38.51 10.97
C GLU A 368 -8.01 -37.94 12.40
N ASP A 369 -8.77 -36.88 12.63
CA ASP A 369 -9.19 -36.53 14.01
C ASP A 369 -10.05 -37.65 14.62
N ILE A 370 -10.64 -38.54 13.79
CA ILE A 370 -11.36 -39.74 14.25
C ILE A 370 -10.41 -40.92 14.51
N ILE A 371 -9.31 -41.06 13.75
CA ILE A 371 -8.41 -42.23 13.81
C ILE A 371 -7.22 -41.99 14.76
N CYS A 372 -6.68 -40.77 14.80
CA CYS A 372 -5.64 -40.38 15.74
C CYS A 372 -6.20 -40.30 17.17
N GLN A 373 -7.48 -39.95 17.34
CA GLN A 373 -8.17 -40.15 18.62
C GLN A 373 -8.22 -41.64 19.01
N GLN A 374 -8.44 -42.57 18.08
CA GLN A 374 -8.46 -44.01 18.42
C GLN A 374 -7.06 -44.56 18.78
N GLN A 375 -5.99 -44.12 18.11
CA GLN A 375 -4.62 -44.52 18.46
C GLN A 375 -4.06 -43.81 19.70
N TRP A 376 -4.40 -42.53 19.92
CA TRP A 376 -3.98 -41.78 21.10
C TRP A 376 -4.85 -42.08 22.32
N ASN A 377 -6.12 -42.47 22.14
CA ASN A 377 -6.92 -43.13 23.19
C ASN A 377 -6.36 -44.51 23.50
N GLY A 378 -5.89 -45.27 22.51
CA GLY A 378 -5.20 -46.55 22.75
C GLY A 378 -3.86 -46.42 23.49
N VAL A 379 -3.11 -45.34 23.26
CA VAL A 379 -1.88 -45.01 24.00
C VAL A 379 -2.18 -44.37 25.36
N ASN A 380 -3.18 -43.49 25.47
CA ASN A 380 -3.66 -42.97 26.75
C ASN A 380 -4.28 -44.06 27.62
N ASP A 381 -4.97 -45.05 27.06
CA ASP A 381 -5.50 -46.20 27.79
C ASP A 381 -4.38 -47.14 28.26
N LYS A 382 -3.30 -47.24 27.48
CA LYS A 382 -2.06 -47.91 27.91
C LYS A 382 -1.34 -47.12 29.01
N ILE A 383 -1.22 -45.79 28.90
CA ILE A 383 -0.61 -44.91 29.90
C ILE A 383 -1.45 -44.84 31.19
N ARG A 384 -2.79 -44.76 31.08
CA ARG A 384 -3.78 -44.86 32.17
C ARG A 384 -3.64 -46.18 32.93
N LYS A 385 -3.33 -47.28 32.22
CA LYS A 385 -3.03 -48.59 32.82
C LYS A 385 -1.63 -48.67 33.44
N ILE A 386 -0.65 -47.88 32.97
CA ILE A 386 0.75 -47.90 33.44
C ILE A 386 0.98 -46.97 34.64
N LEU A 387 0.20 -45.89 34.78
CA LEU A 387 0.27 -44.92 35.89
C LEU A 387 -0.98 -45.01 36.80
N PRO A 388 -1.08 -46.03 37.68
CA PRO A 388 -2.17 -46.10 38.63
C PRO A 388 -2.14 -44.90 39.59
N PRO A 389 -3.30 -44.34 39.97
CA PRO A 389 -3.40 -43.13 40.80
C PRO A 389 -2.71 -43.26 42.17
N HIS A 390 -2.57 -44.47 42.68
CA HIS A 390 -1.84 -44.74 43.93
C HIS A 390 -0.32 -44.49 43.81
N ARG A 391 0.31 -44.82 42.67
CA ARG A 391 1.74 -44.56 42.45
C ARG A 391 2.02 -43.08 42.29
N LEU A 392 1.14 -42.37 41.57
CA LEU A 392 1.23 -40.92 41.42
C LEU A 392 1.08 -40.20 42.77
N GLN A 393 0.15 -40.64 43.63
CA GLN A 393 0.04 -40.14 45.00
C GLN A 393 1.31 -40.39 45.84
N GLN A 394 1.98 -41.53 45.68
CA GLN A 394 3.26 -41.80 46.35
C GLN A 394 4.36 -40.85 45.88
N ILE A 395 4.50 -40.67 44.57
CA ILE A 395 5.45 -39.71 43.97
C ILE A 395 5.18 -38.30 44.51
N LEU A 396 3.92 -37.88 44.55
CA LEU A 396 3.55 -36.56 45.05
C LEU A 396 3.87 -36.39 46.55
N LYS A 397 3.67 -37.43 47.36
CA LYS A 397 4.03 -37.39 48.80
C LYS A 397 5.55 -37.33 49.03
N GLU A 398 6.34 -37.95 48.16
CA GLU A 398 7.81 -37.96 48.26
C GLU A 398 8.46 -36.68 47.71
N TYR A 399 8.00 -36.21 46.55
CA TYR A 399 8.62 -35.12 45.79
C TYR A 399 7.86 -33.78 45.85
N LEU A 400 6.65 -33.75 46.42
CA LEU A 400 5.77 -32.56 46.62
C LEU A 400 5.21 -31.93 45.34
N GLU A 401 5.77 -32.24 44.18
CA GLU A 401 5.31 -31.78 42.87
C GLU A 401 5.35 -32.89 41.84
N TYR A 402 4.51 -32.74 40.82
CA TYR A 402 4.65 -33.50 39.58
C TYR A 402 5.62 -32.79 38.62
N PRO A 403 6.37 -33.54 37.79
CA PRO A 403 7.19 -32.95 36.75
C PRO A 403 6.37 -32.07 35.79
N SER A 404 6.90 -30.89 35.46
CA SER A 404 6.22 -29.87 34.64
C SER A 404 5.72 -30.39 33.29
N ASP A 405 6.52 -31.17 32.58
CA ASP A 405 6.20 -31.67 31.24
C ASP A 405 5.01 -32.66 31.24
N TYR A 406 4.83 -33.39 32.35
CA TYR A 406 3.79 -34.41 32.47
C TYR A 406 2.56 -33.94 33.25
N ARG A 407 2.60 -32.77 33.89
CA ARG A 407 1.50 -32.19 34.68
C ARG A 407 0.15 -32.17 33.92
N PRO A 408 0.06 -31.68 32.66
CA PRO A 408 -1.21 -31.68 31.93
C PRO A 408 -1.80 -33.08 31.74
N VAL A 409 -0.95 -34.08 31.50
CA VAL A 409 -1.36 -35.48 31.29
C VAL A 409 -1.84 -36.10 32.59
N ILE A 410 -1.13 -35.84 33.69
CA ILE A 410 -1.49 -36.32 35.03
C ILE A 410 -2.83 -35.71 35.46
N TRP A 411 -3.01 -34.40 35.31
CA TRP A 411 -4.25 -33.72 35.67
C TRP A 411 -5.41 -34.15 34.78
N LYS A 412 -5.18 -34.33 33.47
CA LYS A 412 -6.18 -34.90 32.54
C LYS A 412 -6.65 -36.29 32.99
N ASN A 413 -5.74 -37.11 33.53
CA ASN A 413 -6.07 -38.45 34.03
C ASN A 413 -6.89 -38.41 35.34
N TYR A 414 -6.45 -37.63 36.33
CA TYR A 414 -7.18 -37.51 37.61
C TYR A 414 -8.57 -36.92 37.45
N LEU A 415 -8.69 -35.87 36.64
CA LEU A 415 -9.95 -35.16 36.42
C LEU A 415 -10.83 -35.80 35.34
N GLN A 416 -10.33 -36.83 34.65
CA GLN A 416 -11.03 -37.53 33.56
C GLN A 416 -11.58 -36.54 32.50
N LEU A 417 -10.72 -35.64 32.02
CA LEU A 417 -11.16 -34.58 31.10
C LEU A 417 -11.47 -35.17 29.69
N PRO A 418 -12.62 -34.81 29.08
CA PRO A 418 -13.14 -35.46 27.87
C PRO A 418 -12.54 -34.97 26.54
N ASP A 419 -11.85 -33.81 26.50
CA ASP A 419 -11.27 -33.24 25.27
C ASP A 419 -12.32 -32.93 24.18
N ASN A 420 -13.41 -32.27 24.57
CA ASN A 420 -14.57 -31.97 23.72
C ASN A 420 -14.30 -30.81 22.76
N ARG A 421 -13.46 -31.03 21.75
CA ARG A 421 -13.08 -30.02 20.75
C ARG A 421 -14.29 -29.33 20.10
N ASN A 422 -15.25 -30.11 19.61
CA ASN A 422 -16.42 -29.58 18.89
C ASN A 422 -17.26 -28.66 19.79
N ALA A 423 -17.62 -29.14 20.99
CA ALA A 423 -18.41 -28.36 21.95
C ALA A 423 -17.69 -27.06 22.38
N PHE A 424 -16.36 -27.11 22.54
CA PHE A 424 -15.59 -25.91 22.85
C PHE A 424 -15.51 -24.92 21.69
N THR A 425 -15.32 -25.42 20.45
CA THR A 425 -15.33 -24.56 19.26
C THR A 425 -16.67 -23.84 19.10
N ASP A 426 -17.78 -24.49 19.42
CA ASP A 426 -19.12 -23.88 19.37
C ASP A 426 -19.30 -22.78 20.43
N LEU A 427 -18.61 -22.87 21.58
CA LEU A 427 -18.56 -21.77 22.56
C LEU A 427 -17.70 -20.61 22.07
N ILE A 428 -16.53 -20.90 21.48
CA ILE A 428 -15.63 -19.86 20.94
C ILE A 428 -16.26 -19.12 19.75
N LYS A 429 -17.00 -19.81 18.88
CA LYS A 429 -17.69 -19.21 17.72
C LYS A 429 -18.66 -18.09 18.13
N LYS A 430 -19.14 -18.06 19.38
CA LYS A 430 -20.01 -16.99 19.90
C LYS A 430 -19.28 -15.66 20.16
N GLY A 431 -17.94 -15.65 20.07
CA GLY A 431 -17.13 -14.44 20.26
C GLY A 431 -16.86 -14.12 21.72
N TYR A 432 -16.54 -12.85 22.02
CA TYR A 432 -16.32 -12.40 23.40
C TYR A 432 -17.65 -12.04 24.08
N HIS A 433 -17.84 -12.54 25.30
CA HIS A 433 -19.02 -12.21 26.09
C HIS A 433 -18.99 -10.74 26.54
N PRO A 434 -20.13 -10.03 26.62
CA PRO A 434 -20.16 -8.63 27.05
C PRO A 434 -19.52 -8.33 28.42
N CYS A 435 -19.44 -9.31 29.31
CA CYS A 435 -18.80 -9.15 30.63
C CYS A 435 -17.29 -8.87 30.55
N VAL A 436 -16.65 -9.20 29.43
CA VAL A 436 -15.19 -9.12 29.24
C VAL A 436 -14.74 -7.79 28.62
N LYS A 437 -15.68 -6.92 28.21
CA LYS A 437 -15.39 -5.67 27.49
C LYS A 437 -14.41 -4.76 28.24
N ASN A 438 -14.57 -4.63 29.56
CA ASN A 438 -13.78 -3.71 30.38
C ASN A 438 -12.53 -4.39 30.99
N TYR A 439 -12.21 -5.63 30.61
CA TYR A 439 -11.09 -6.34 31.22
C TYR A 439 -9.73 -5.73 30.83
N ASP A 440 -9.66 -4.98 29.72
CA ASP A 440 -8.44 -4.23 29.37
C ASP A 440 -8.10 -3.15 30.40
N GLU A 441 -9.11 -2.59 31.07
CA GLU A 441 -8.93 -1.56 32.11
C GLU A 441 -8.80 -2.17 33.50
N LEU A 442 -9.62 -3.19 33.81
CA LEU A 442 -9.69 -3.81 35.14
C LEU A 442 -8.51 -4.74 35.45
N TYR A 443 -7.93 -5.36 34.42
CA TYR A 443 -6.84 -6.33 34.55
C TYR A 443 -5.74 -6.03 33.51
N PRO A 444 -4.95 -4.97 33.69
CA PRO A 444 -3.85 -4.66 32.79
C PRO A 444 -2.74 -5.70 32.96
N LEU A 445 -2.67 -6.65 32.03
CA LEU A 445 -1.64 -7.69 32.00
C LEU A 445 -0.55 -7.32 31.00
N ASN A 446 0.72 -7.50 31.40
CA ASN A 446 1.88 -7.24 30.52
C ASN A 446 1.93 -8.20 29.31
N ASP A 447 1.45 -9.44 29.48
CA ASP A 447 1.40 -10.41 28.39
C ASP A 447 0.03 -10.37 27.68
N LEU A 448 0.04 -9.86 26.45
CA LEU A 448 -1.11 -9.78 25.56
C LEU A 448 -1.64 -11.17 25.13
N SER A 449 -0.81 -12.21 25.16
CA SER A 449 -1.25 -13.58 24.86
C SER A 449 -2.13 -14.14 25.98
N THR A 450 -1.60 -14.15 27.20
CA THR A 450 -2.33 -14.57 28.41
C THR A 450 -3.61 -13.76 28.60
N HIS A 451 -3.58 -12.44 28.35
CA HIS A 451 -4.76 -11.59 28.44
C HIS A 451 -5.86 -12.00 27.45
N ARG A 452 -5.51 -12.21 26.17
CA ARG A 452 -6.48 -12.67 25.16
C ARG A 452 -7.03 -14.06 25.51
N ASN A 453 -6.19 -14.96 26.01
CA ASN A 453 -6.59 -16.30 26.40
C ASN A 453 -7.53 -16.29 27.62
N LEU A 454 -7.26 -15.45 28.62
CA LEU A 454 -8.13 -15.22 29.78
C LEU A 454 -9.52 -14.77 29.32
N LYS A 455 -9.57 -13.76 28.44
CA LYS A 455 -10.82 -13.26 27.87
C LYS A 455 -11.63 -14.35 27.16
N ARG A 456 -10.96 -15.25 26.42
CA ARG A 456 -11.61 -16.36 25.70
C ARG A 456 -12.16 -17.42 26.64
N VAL A 457 -11.37 -17.84 27.65
CA VAL A 457 -11.81 -18.85 28.62
C VAL A 457 -12.95 -18.34 29.49
N VAL A 458 -12.87 -17.11 30.00
CA VAL A 458 -13.96 -16.49 30.78
C VAL A 458 -15.22 -16.31 29.93
N SER A 459 -15.08 -15.90 28.66
CA SER A 459 -16.23 -15.83 27.74
C SER A 459 -16.86 -17.21 27.52
N ALA A 460 -16.06 -18.25 27.31
CA ALA A 460 -16.55 -19.62 27.13
C ALA A 460 -17.30 -20.12 28.38
N LEU A 461 -16.78 -19.83 29.59
CA LEU A 461 -17.46 -20.12 30.85
C LEU A 461 -18.79 -19.36 30.96
N ALA A 462 -18.80 -18.06 30.66
CA ALA A 462 -20.01 -17.24 30.65
C ALA A 462 -21.09 -17.77 29.69
N TYR A 463 -20.70 -18.25 28.50
CA TYR A 463 -21.63 -18.89 27.56
C TYR A 463 -22.08 -20.29 27.98
N TRP A 464 -21.24 -21.02 28.72
CA TRP A 464 -21.60 -22.32 29.28
C TRP A 464 -22.62 -22.18 30.41
N SER A 465 -22.44 -21.20 31.29
CA SER A 465 -23.38 -20.84 32.34
C SER A 465 -23.34 -19.35 32.66
N LYS A 466 -24.52 -18.72 32.68
CA LYS A 466 -24.68 -17.29 32.90
C LYS A 466 -24.16 -16.81 34.25
N VAL A 467 -24.10 -17.68 35.26
CA VAL A 467 -23.60 -17.35 36.60
C VAL A 467 -22.20 -16.79 36.56
N PHE A 468 -21.33 -17.42 35.74
CA PHE A 468 -19.93 -17.04 35.66
C PHE A 468 -19.74 -15.65 35.03
N ALA A 469 -20.72 -15.17 34.26
CA ALA A 469 -20.70 -13.81 33.72
C ALA A 469 -20.97 -12.73 34.78
N GLN A 470 -21.63 -13.09 35.89
CA GLN A 470 -22.05 -12.18 36.95
C GLN A 470 -21.13 -12.20 38.17
N CYS A 471 -20.18 -13.14 38.23
CA CYS A 471 -19.27 -13.32 39.35
C CYS A 471 -17.92 -12.63 39.06
N ASP A 472 -17.63 -11.55 39.81
CA ASP A 472 -16.44 -10.72 39.60
C ASP A 472 -15.11 -11.43 39.89
N PHE A 473 -15.14 -12.51 40.68
CA PHE A 473 -13.95 -13.26 41.07
C PHE A 473 -13.48 -14.26 39.99
N ILE A 474 -14.32 -14.61 39.01
CA ILE A 474 -13.99 -15.62 38.00
C ILE A 474 -12.69 -15.30 37.24
N PRO A 475 -12.42 -14.06 36.79
CA PRO A 475 -11.17 -13.76 36.10
C PRO A 475 -9.94 -13.96 36.98
N LYS A 476 -10.01 -13.54 38.26
CA LYS A 476 -8.93 -13.73 39.24
C LYS A 476 -8.64 -15.21 39.46
N PHE A 477 -9.68 -16.03 39.53
CA PHE A 477 -9.56 -17.48 39.70
C PHE A 477 -9.01 -18.18 38.46
N VAL A 478 -9.43 -17.76 37.26
CA VAL A 478 -9.05 -18.36 35.97
C VAL A 478 -7.60 -18.01 35.58
N PHE A 479 -7.15 -16.82 35.93
CA PHE A 479 -5.84 -16.27 35.57
C PHE A 479 -4.65 -17.25 35.78
N PRO A 480 -4.43 -17.85 36.96
CA PRO A 480 -3.31 -18.78 37.17
C PRO A 480 -3.27 -19.93 36.17
N PHE A 481 -4.42 -20.54 35.90
CA PHE A 481 -4.52 -21.71 35.02
C PHE A 481 -4.25 -21.35 33.57
N VAL A 482 -4.66 -20.15 33.15
CA VAL A 482 -4.36 -19.65 31.81
C VAL A 482 -2.87 -19.29 31.67
N LYS A 483 -2.26 -18.76 32.73
CA LYS A 483 -0.83 -18.45 32.76
C LYS A 483 0.03 -19.73 32.70
N GLU A 484 -0.36 -20.80 33.41
CA GLU A 484 0.38 -22.07 33.42
C GLU A 484 0.16 -22.91 32.14
N PHE A 485 -1.04 -22.85 31.53
CA PHE A 485 -1.41 -23.70 30.38
C PHE A 485 -1.83 -22.92 29.12
N ASP A 486 -1.13 -21.83 28.82
CA ASP A 486 -1.42 -20.92 27.69
C ASP A 486 -1.51 -21.58 26.30
N LYS A 487 -0.84 -22.73 26.10
CA LYS A 487 -0.79 -23.47 24.84
C LYS A 487 -2.08 -24.24 24.50
N ASN A 488 -2.89 -24.63 25.49
CA ASN A 488 -4.06 -25.48 25.26
C ASN A 488 -5.31 -24.95 25.96
N LEU A 489 -6.06 -24.09 25.25
CA LEU A 489 -7.28 -23.45 25.73
C LEU A 489 -8.41 -24.45 26.06
N ILE A 490 -8.51 -25.56 25.34
CA ILE A 490 -9.53 -26.60 25.60
C ILE A 490 -9.23 -27.23 26.96
N PHE A 491 -7.97 -27.62 27.17
CA PHE A 491 -7.52 -28.16 28.45
C PHE A 491 -7.75 -27.17 29.59
N CYS A 492 -7.37 -25.89 29.44
CA CYS A 492 -7.66 -24.86 30.46
C CYS A 492 -9.15 -24.77 30.78
N PHE A 493 -10.00 -24.66 29.76
CA PHE A 493 -11.44 -24.52 29.94
C PHE A 493 -12.03 -25.73 30.66
N GLU A 494 -11.70 -26.94 30.22
CA GLU A 494 -12.22 -28.18 30.82
C GLU A 494 -11.69 -28.41 32.23
N LEU A 495 -10.42 -28.09 32.48
CA LEU A 495 -9.80 -28.09 33.80
C LEU A 495 -10.58 -27.18 34.75
N ILE A 496 -10.77 -25.91 34.39
CA ILE A 496 -11.48 -24.94 35.23
C ILE A 496 -12.94 -25.34 35.40
N ALA A 497 -13.62 -25.75 34.33
CA ALA A 497 -15.00 -26.20 34.40
C ALA A 497 -15.17 -27.38 35.36
N THR A 498 -14.23 -28.34 35.34
CA THR A 498 -14.24 -29.51 36.25
C THR A 498 -13.92 -29.10 37.69
N ILE A 499 -12.99 -28.17 37.89
CA ILE A 499 -12.67 -27.64 39.23
C ILE A 499 -13.88 -26.91 39.82
N LEU A 500 -14.52 -26.01 39.07
CA LEU A 500 -15.71 -25.28 39.51
C LEU A 500 -16.89 -26.23 39.79
N LEU A 501 -17.02 -27.31 39.02
CA LEU A 501 -18.09 -28.29 39.19
C LEU A 501 -17.87 -29.20 40.40
N ASN A 502 -16.63 -29.42 40.83
CA ASN A 502 -16.29 -30.34 41.92
C ASN A 502 -15.76 -29.63 43.18
N HIS A 503 -14.64 -28.91 43.09
CA HIS A 503 -14.10 -28.15 44.23
C HIS A 503 -14.95 -26.92 44.56
N GLY A 504 -15.58 -26.31 43.54
CA GLY A 504 -16.47 -25.15 43.67
C GLY A 504 -17.96 -25.48 43.87
N GLN A 505 -18.33 -26.73 44.23
CA GLN A 505 -19.73 -27.19 44.29
C GLN A 505 -20.66 -26.26 45.09
N LEU A 506 -20.16 -25.71 46.20
CA LEU A 506 -20.93 -24.87 47.13
C LEU A 506 -20.64 -23.37 46.96
N TRP A 507 -19.83 -22.98 45.96
CA TRP A 507 -19.45 -21.57 45.76
C TRP A 507 -20.59 -20.71 45.22
N PHE A 508 -21.55 -21.33 44.54
CA PHE A 508 -22.56 -20.63 43.76
C PHE A 508 -23.98 -20.71 44.35
N GLU A 509 -24.14 -21.25 45.57
CA GLU A 509 -25.44 -21.37 46.25
C GLU A 509 -26.17 -20.02 46.42
N PHE A 510 -25.39 -18.96 46.65
CA PHE A 510 -25.88 -17.59 46.80
C PHE A 510 -25.37 -16.65 45.71
N ALA A 511 -24.88 -17.18 44.58
CA ALA A 511 -24.32 -16.38 43.51
C ALA A 511 -25.28 -15.27 43.06
N PRO A 512 -24.78 -14.03 42.84
CA PRO A 512 -23.37 -13.64 42.72
C PRO A 512 -22.67 -13.32 44.05
N LEU A 513 -23.35 -13.46 45.19
CA LEU A 513 -22.73 -13.26 46.51
C LEU A 513 -21.73 -14.37 46.82
N GLU A 514 -20.81 -14.05 47.74
CA GLU A 514 -19.81 -14.99 48.23
C GLU A 514 -20.43 -16.16 49.01
N PRO A 515 -19.78 -17.34 49.02
CA PRO A 515 -20.39 -18.56 49.54
C PRO A 515 -20.31 -18.65 51.06
N PHE A 516 -21.28 -18.03 51.73
CA PHE A 516 -21.36 -18.00 53.20
C PHE A 516 -21.28 -19.37 53.85
N ASN A 517 -21.95 -20.38 53.30
CA ASN A 517 -21.91 -21.74 53.84
C ASN A 517 -20.50 -22.36 53.76
N TYR A 518 -19.82 -22.20 52.63
CA TYR A 518 -18.45 -22.68 52.44
C TYR A 518 -17.48 -21.99 53.39
N LEU A 519 -17.59 -20.66 53.52
CA LEU A 519 -16.77 -19.86 54.43
C LEU A 519 -17.05 -20.18 55.91
N GLY A 520 -18.30 -20.48 56.25
CA GLY A 520 -18.70 -20.94 57.58
C GLY A 520 -18.06 -22.29 57.94
N MET A 521 -17.96 -23.23 57.00
CA MET A 521 -17.26 -24.51 57.23
C MET A 521 -15.77 -24.29 57.54
N VAL A 522 -15.08 -23.44 56.77
CA VAL A 522 -13.68 -23.08 57.01
C VAL A 522 -13.53 -22.48 58.42
N GLN A 523 -14.41 -21.55 58.79
CA GLN A 523 -14.39 -20.90 60.09
C GLN A 523 -14.62 -21.88 61.25
N ASN A 524 -15.55 -22.83 61.10
CA ASN A 524 -15.84 -23.84 62.12
C ASN A 524 -14.66 -24.79 62.34
N ILE A 525 -14.00 -25.22 61.27
CA ILE A 525 -12.81 -26.07 61.35
C ILE A 525 -11.66 -25.29 61.98
N LEU A 526 -11.43 -24.04 61.57
CA LEU A 526 -10.40 -23.18 62.18
C LEU A 526 -10.66 -22.95 63.68
N SER A 527 -11.93 -22.78 64.07
CA SER A 527 -12.34 -22.65 65.47
C SER A 527 -11.95 -23.87 66.33
N HIS A 528 -12.04 -25.07 65.74
CA HIS A 528 -11.71 -26.31 66.43
C HIS A 528 -10.21 -26.50 66.65
N TYR A 529 -9.38 -26.22 65.62
CA TYR A 529 -7.94 -26.45 65.67
C TYR A 529 -7.15 -25.29 66.29
N GLU A 530 -7.52 -24.03 66.02
CA GLU A 530 -6.82 -22.84 66.51
C GLU A 530 -7.82 -21.78 67.01
N PRO A 531 -8.44 -21.98 68.18
CA PRO A 531 -9.41 -21.03 68.74
C PRO A 531 -8.80 -19.67 69.11
N GLN A 532 -7.49 -19.62 69.36
CA GLN A 532 -6.77 -18.38 69.69
C GLN A 532 -6.73 -17.42 68.49
N LEU A 533 -6.41 -17.94 67.30
CA LEU A 533 -6.36 -17.16 66.07
C LEU A 533 -7.75 -16.62 65.70
N LEU A 534 -8.80 -17.42 65.89
CA LEU A 534 -10.16 -16.97 65.62
C LEU A 534 -10.60 -15.85 66.58
N LYS A 535 -10.24 -15.93 67.87
CA LYS A 535 -10.50 -14.85 68.83
C LYS A 535 -9.82 -13.55 68.40
N PHE A 536 -8.58 -13.64 67.93
CA PHE A 536 -7.85 -12.49 67.38
C PHE A 536 -8.56 -11.90 66.16
N TYR A 537 -9.02 -12.71 65.21
CA TYR A 537 -9.80 -12.22 64.07
C TYR A 537 -11.09 -11.51 64.47
N VAL A 538 -11.82 -12.04 65.45
CA VAL A 538 -13.03 -11.39 65.98
C VAL A 538 -12.68 -10.05 66.63
N GLN A 539 -11.59 -9.97 67.40
CA GLN A 539 -11.12 -8.71 68.02
C GLN A 539 -10.73 -7.66 66.97
N GLN A 540 -10.14 -8.08 65.85
CA GLN A 540 -9.72 -7.21 64.75
C GLN A 540 -10.82 -6.96 63.70
N ASN A 541 -12.07 -7.41 63.93
CA ASN A 541 -13.18 -7.32 62.96
C ASN A 541 -12.84 -7.90 61.57
N VAL A 542 -12.07 -8.99 61.54
CA VAL A 542 -11.70 -9.74 60.34
C VAL A 542 -12.72 -10.87 60.15
N THR A 543 -13.30 -10.96 58.96
CA THR A 543 -14.32 -11.97 58.62
C THR A 543 -13.73 -13.11 57.81
N SER A 544 -14.46 -14.22 57.67
CA SER A 544 -14.07 -15.36 56.83
C SER A 544 -13.89 -15.00 55.35
N LYS A 545 -14.46 -13.88 54.90
CA LYS A 545 -14.13 -13.28 53.60
C LYS A 545 -12.64 -12.94 53.48
N THR A 546 -12.08 -12.27 54.49
CA THR A 546 -10.70 -11.77 54.44
C THR A 546 -9.66 -12.87 54.49
N PHE A 547 -9.84 -13.90 55.33
CA PHE A 547 -8.80 -14.92 55.53
C PHE A 547 -9.01 -16.21 54.73
N ALA A 548 -10.21 -16.40 54.15
CA ALA A 548 -10.53 -17.59 53.36
C ALA A 548 -10.95 -17.24 51.92
N TRP A 549 -11.89 -16.30 51.73
CA TRP A 549 -12.36 -15.98 50.37
C TRP A 549 -11.28 -15.29 49.52
N SER A 550 -10.45 -14.43 50.10
CA SER A 550 -9.29 -13.81 49.44
C SER A 550 -8.33 -14.84 48.81
N LEU A 551 -8.07 -15.94 49.50
CA LEU A 551 -7.23 -17.04 49.03
C LEU A 551 -7.91 -17.83 47.92
N LEU A 552 -9.22 -18.10 48.07
CA LEU A 552 -9.98 -18.90 47.12
C LEU A 552 -10.24 -18.16 45.81
N GLN A 553 -10.57 -16.86 45.86
CA GLN A 553 -10.88 -16.04 44.67
C GLN A 553 -9.68 -15.89 43.74
N SER A 554 -8.46 -15.86 44.28
CA SER A 554 -7.21 -15.78 43.52
C SER A 554 -6.56 -17.15 43.29
N ALA A 555 -7.20 -18.25 43.71
CA ALA A 555 -6.60 -19.59 43.66
C ALA A 555 -5.19 -19.64 44.30
N PHE A 556 -4.98 -18.87 45.37
CA PHE A 556 -3.73 -18.68 46.12
C PHE A 556 -2.61 -17.90 45.40
N THR A 557 -2.82 -17.34 44.21
CA THR A 557 -1.74 -16.66 43.47
C THR A 557 -1.27 -15.34 44.07
N GLU A 558 -2.12 -14.66 44.85
CA GLU A 558 -1.75 -13.39 45.50
C GLU A 558 -0.74 -13.63 46.63
N VAL A 559 -0.82 -14.78 47.30
CA VAL A 559 0.00 -15.11 48.49
C VAL A 559 1.21 -16.01 48.22
N MET A 560 1.24 -16.73 47.10
CA MET A 560 2.26 -17.72 46.76
C MET A 560 3.05 -17.34 45.50
N ASP A 561 4.26 -17.87 45.37
CA ASP A 561 5.03 -17.85 44.12
C ASP A 561 4.58 -18.96 43.14
N GLU A 562 5.14 -18.97 41.93
CA GLU A 562 4.73 -19.91 40.87
C GLU A 562 5.01 -21.38 41.21
N ASP A 563 6.14 -21.68 41.88
CA ASP A 563 6.54 -23.05 42.20
C ASP A 563 5.74 -23.60 43.39
N GLN A 564 5.50 -22.77 44.41
CA GLN A 564 4.61 -23.09 45.53
C GLN A 564 3.19 -23.32 45.06
N TRP A 565 2.69 -22.50 44.13
CA TRP A 565 1.37 -22.66 43.54
C TRP A 565 1.22 -24.00 42.82
N ARG A 566 2.23 -24.40 42.02
CA ARG A 566 2.25 -25.71 41.33
C ARG A 566 2.21 -26.87 42.32
N GLN A 567 3.06 -26.84 43.34
CA GLN A 567 3.09 -27.85 44.41
C GLN A 567 1.72 -27.98 45.07
N LEU A 568 1.10 -26.85 45.45
CA LEU A 568 -0.21 -26.85 46.09
C LEU A 568 -1.30 -27.47 45.21
N TRP A 569 -1.39 -27.04 43.95
CA TRP A 569 -2.46 -27.47 43.05
C TRP A 569 -2.29 -28.92 42.60
N ASP A 570 -1.07 -29.45 42.54
CA ASP A 570 -0.82 -30.89 42.36
C ASP A 570 -1.47 -31.70 43.50
N HIS A 571 -1.39 -31.22 44.75
CA HIS A 571 -2.08 -31.83 45.89
C HIS A 571 -3.60 -31.63 45.89
N ILE A 572 -4.08 -30.44 45.51
CA ILE A 572 -5.52 -30.15 45.48
C ILE A 572 -6.23 -31.07 44.47
N ILE A 573 -5.69 -31.20 43.26
CA ILE A 573 -6.31 -31.99 42.17
C ILE A 573 -6.23 -33.49 42.42
N THR A 574 -5.18 -33.95 43.11
CA THR A 574 -4.97 -35.37 43.41
C THR A 574 -5.89 -35.88 44.52
N ASN A 575 -6.40 -34.98 45.38
CA ASN A 575 -7.25 -35.32 46.53
C ASN A 575 -8.73 -35.00 46.28
N VAL A 576 -9.56 -35.32 47.27
CA VAL A 576 -11.01 -35.03 47.27
C VAL A 576 -11.31 -33.53 47.31
N ALA A 577 -12.50 -33.13 46.83
CA ALA A 577 -12.91 -31.73 46.71
C ALA A 577 -12.80 -30.91 48.02
N GLU A 578 -13.07 -31.54 49.16
CA GLU A 578 -12.97 -30.93 50.50
C GLU A 578 -11.53 -30.59 50.93
N PHE A 579 -10.52 -31.16 50.27
CA PHE A 579 -9.11 -30.88 50.56
C PHE A 579 -8.78 -29.38 50.49
N LEU A 580 -9.48 -28.65 49.60
CA LEU A 580 -9.32 -27.20 49.46
C LEU A 580 -9.72 -26.44 50.74
N ILE A 581 -10.76 -26.90 51.46
CA ILE A 581 -11.19 -26.30 52.73
C ILE A 581 -10.08 -26.47 53.78
N PHE A 582 -9.55 -27.69 53.91
CA PHE A 582 -8.46 -27.98 54.85
C PHE A 582 -7.19 -27.20 54.52
N THR A 583 -6.91 -26.97 53.24
CA THR A 583 -5.76 -26.20 52.77
C THR A 583 -5.83 -24.74 53.25
N VAL A 584 -7.00 -24.10 53.12
CA VAL A 584 -7.23 -22.74 53.60
C VAL A 584 -7.03 -22.64 55.12
N VAL A 585 -7.55 -23.62 55.86
CA VAL A 585 -7.37 -23.68 57.32
C VAL A 585 -5.89 -23.88 57.66
N ALA A 586 -5.20 -24.82 57.02
CA ALA A 586 -3.79 -25.11 57.24
C ALA A 586 -2.91 -23.88 56.98
N TYR A 587 -3.20 -23.11 55.92
CA TYR A 587 -2.49 -21.87 55.61
C TYR A 587 -2.57 -20.87 56.78
N ASN A 588 -3.78 -20.65 57.31
CA ASN A 588 -4.00 -19.78 58.46
C ASN A 588 -3.26 -20.28 59.71
N ILE A 589 -3.21 -21.60 59.94
CA ILE A 589 -2.51 -22.21 61.08
C ILE A 589 -1.00 -22.05 60.95
N VAL A 590 -0.43 -22.30 59.77
CA VAL A 590 1.02 -22.18 59.52
C VAL A 590 1.48 -20.73 59.67
N MET A 591 0.67 -19.77 59.22
CA MET A 591 0.99 -18.34 59.26
C MET A 591 0.55 -17.64 60.56
N LYS A 592 -0.03 -18.37 61.52
CA LYS A 592 -0.64 -17.78 62.74
C LYS A 592 0.29 -16.85 63.50
N ASP A 593 1.56 -17.21 63.65
CA ASP A 593 2.54 -16.43 64.42
C ASP A 593 2.86 -15.10 63.75
N VAL A 594 2.75 -15.02 62.42
CA VAL A 594 2.91 -13.77 61.66
C VAL A 594 1.64 -12.93 61.79
N ILE A 595 0.48 -13.55 61.59
CA ILE A 595 -0.82 -12.88 61.59
C ILE A 595 -1.13 -12.26 62.96
N MET A 596 -0.85 -12.98 64.06
CA MET A 596 -1.10 -12.50 65.42
C MET A 596 -0.17 -11.35 65.86
N ARG A 597 0.92 -11.10 65.12
CA ARG A 597 1.82 -9.95 65.34
C ARG A 597 1.37 -8.68 64.60
N LEU A 598 0.32 -8.76 63.79
CA LEU A 598 -0.20 -7.60 63.06
C LEU A 598 -1.16 -6.80 63.95
N ASP A 599 -0.97 -5.50 64.02
CA ASP A 599 -1.68 -4.65 64.99
C ASP A 599 -3.03 -4.11 64.47
N SER A 600 -3.21 -4.08 63.14
CA SER A 600 -4.35 -3.43 62.48
C SER A 600 -5.05 -4.34 61.48
N LYS A 601 -6.38 -4.21 61.39
CA LYS A 601 -7.23 -4.87 60.39
C LYS A 601 -6.72 -4.69 58.95
N MET A 602 -6.31 -3.48 58.58
CA MET A 602 -5.84 -3.19 57.22
C MET A 602 -4.53 -3.94 56.91
N SER A 603 -3.67 -4.12 57.90
CA SER A 603 -2.44 -4.91 57.77
C SER A 603 -2.75 -6.40 57.61
N VAL A 604 -3.78 -6.90 58.29
CA VAL A 604 -4.26 -8.28 58.12
C VAL A 604 -4.89 -8.48 56.74
N GLU A 605 -5.70 -7.54 56.24
CA GLU A 605 -6.28 -7.60 54.90
C GLU A 605 -5.17 -7.62 53.83
N ARG A 606 -4.21 -6.71 53.93
CA ARG A 606 -3.06 -6.62 53.02
C ARG A 606 -2.17 -7.86 53.04
N PHE A 607 -2.04 -8.52 54.19
CA PHE A 607 -1.28 -9.77 54.31
C PHE A 607 -1.80 -10.89 53.39
N PHE A 608 -3.12 -10.93 53.12
CA PHE A 608 -3.72 -11.91 52.21
C PHE A 608 -3.68 -11.49 50.74
N GLU A 609 -3.19 -10.28 50.43
CA GLU A 609 -3.04 -9.73 49.08
C GLU A 609 -1.56 -9.63 48.65
N GLU A 610 -0.63 -10.01 49.53
CA GLU A 610 0.82 -9.97 49.30
C GLU A 610 1.48 -11.35 49.43
N GLN A 611 2.59 -11.54 48.72
CA GLN A 611 3.36 -12.78 48.75
C GLN A 611 4.00 -13.00 50.11
N ASN A 612 3.83 -14.21 50.65
CA ASN A 612 4.30 -14.58 51.98
C ASN A 612 5.33 -15.70 51.93
N LEU A 613 6.32 -15.65 52.84
CA LEU A 613 7.29 -16.73 53.00
C LEU A 613 6.64 -17.94 53.66
N LEU A 614 6.49 -19.01 52.89
CA LEU A 614 5.76 -20.20 53.30
C LEU A 614 6.63 -21.46 53.14
N ASP A 615 6.67 -22.30 54.17
CA ASP A 615 7.22 -23.65 54.06
C ASP A 615 6.14 -24.62 53.53
N MET A 616 6.23 -24.95 52.24
CA MET A 616 5.29 -25.85 51.58
C MET A 616 5.24 -27.24 52.21
N LYS A 617 6.37 -27.77 52.72
CA LYS A 617 6.38 -29.07 53.39
C LYS A 617 5.54 -29.04 54.65
N ARG A 618 5.65 -27.95 55.41
CA ARG A 618 4.85 -27.74 56.62
C ARG A 618 3.38 -27.55 56.28
N LEU A 619 3.04 -26.76 55.25
CA LEU A 619 1.66 -26.55 54.82
C LEU A 619 0.98 -27.86 54.38
N ILE A 620 1.63 -28.62 53.51
CA ILE A 620 1.06 -29.86 52.97
C ILE A 620 0.87 -30.89 54.09
N ARG A 621 1.88 -31.08 54.96
CA ARG A 621 1.78 -31.98 56.12
C ARG A 621 0.64 -31.60 57.05
N THR A 622 0.55 -30.32 57.43
CA THR A 622 -0.54 -29.84 58.28
C THR A 622 -1.91 -30.00 57.63
N THR A 623 -2.02 -29.81 56.31
CA THR A 623 -3.28 -30.03 55.57
C THR A 623 -3.73 -31.49 55.67
N TYR A 624 -2.84 -32.45 55.43
CA TYR A 624 -3.14 -33.88 55.58
C TYR A 624 -3.46 -34.25 57.04
N ASP A 625 -2.70 -33.72 58.01
CA ASP A 625 -2.94 -33.95 59.43
C ASP A 625 -4.35 -33.48 59.86
N ILE A 626 -4.79 -32.32 59.39
CA ILE A 626 -6.12 -31.78 59.68
C ILE A 626 -7.19 -32.66 59.03
N MET A 627 -7.00 -33.06 57.77
CA MET A 627 -7.96 -33.92 57.07
C MET A 627 -8.13 -35.28 57.78
N ASP A 628 -7.03 -35.89 58.24
CA ASP A 628 -7.05 -37.20 58.90
C ASP A 628 -7.63 -37.14 60.32
N LYS A 629 -7.37 -36.04 61.06
CA LYS A 629 -7.80 -35.86 62.46
C LYS A 629 -9.16 -35.14 62.60
N CYS A 630 -9.83 -34.79 61.50
CA CYS A 630 -11.06 -34.01 61.54
C CYS A 630 -12.23 -34.79 62.17
N PRO A 631 -12.90 -34.27 63.22
CA PRO A 631 -14.06 -34.92 63.81
C PRO A 631 -15.22 -35.09 62.83
N ASP A 632 -15.93 -36.21 62.90
CA ASP A 632 -17.02 -36.55 61.96
C ASP A 632 -18.11 -35.47 61.86
N LYS A 633 -18.38 -34.75 62.96
CA LYS A 633 -19.37 -33.66 62.99
C LYS A 633 -18.95 -32.43 62.18
N LEU A 634 -17.66 -32.20 61.99
CA LEU A 634 -17.08 -31.05 61.28
C LEU A 634 -16.59 -31.41 59.88
N ARG A 635 -16.63 -32.70 59.50
CA ARG A 635 -16.24 -33.20 58.18
C ARG A 635 -17.08 -32.54 57.07
N PRO A 636 -16.45 -31.78 56.15
CA PRO A 636 -17.17 -31.22 55.00
C PRO A 636 -17.81 -32.30 54.11
N SER A 637 -17.29 -33.53 54.12
CA SER A 637 -17.73 -34.64 53.25
C SER A 637 -19.24 -34.89 53.24
N GLN A 638 -19.95 -34.54 54.32
CA GLN A 638 -21.40 -34.68 54.43
C GLN A 638 -22.17 -33.78 53.45
N TYR A 639 -21.59 -32.64 53.08
CA TYR A 639 -22.21 -31.63 52.21
C TYR A 639 -21.73 -31.74 50.76
N PHE A 640 -20.63 -32.47 50.49
CA PHE A 640 -20.07 -32.63 49.16
C PHE A 640 -20.64 -33.86 48.44
N LYS A 641 -20.87 -33.70 47.14
CA LYS A 641 -21.19 -34.83 46.26
C LYS A 641 -19.91 -35.50 45.81
N LYS A 642 -20.01 -36.78 45.46
CA LYS A 642 -18.91 -37.53 44.83
C LYS A 642 -18.45 -36.82 43.56
N PHE A 643 -17.17 -36.99 43.24
CA PHE A 643 -16.56 -36.43 42.03
C PHE A 643 -17.36 -36.82 40.78
N THR A 644 -17.66 -35.83 39.94
CA THR A 644 -18.34 -36.01 38.65
C THR A 644 -17.50 -35.39 37.54
N PRO A 645 -17.03 -36.17 36.55
CA PRO A 645 -16.31 -35.64 35.39
C PRO A 645 -17.25 -34.90 34.43
N LEU A 646 -16.67 -34.20 33.45
CA LEU A 646 -17.44 -33.63 32.34
C LEU A 646 -17.87 -34.73 31.37
N ASN A 647 -19.07 -34.59 30.78
CA ASN A 647 -19.57 -35.57 29.81
C ASN A 647 -18.76 -35.53 28.50
N GLU A 648 -18.59 -36.69 27.87
CA GLU A 648 -17.99 -36.79 26.54
C GLU A 648 -18.97 -36.28 25.47
N GLY A 649 -18.46 -35.52 24.49
CA GLY A 649 -19.21 -34.95 23.38
C GLY A 649 -19.95 -33.63 23.67
N PHE A 650 -20.36 -33.36 24.91
CA PHE A 650 -21.07 -32.12 25.27
C PHE A 650 -20.82 -31.68 26.72
N TYR A 651 -20.91 -30.38 26.98
CA TYR A 651 -20.80 -29.86 28.35
C TYR A 651 -22.16 -29.87 29.06
N GLN A 652 -22.24 -30.57 30.19
CA GLN A 652 -23.45 -30.64 31.02
C GLN A 652 -23.87 -29.27 31.55
N LYS A 653 -25.18 -29.05 31.74
CA LYS A 653 -25.67 -27.77 32.25
C LYS A 653 -25.26 -27.60 33.72
N PHE A 654 -24.63 -26.48 34.05
CA PHE A 654 -24.39 -26.10 35.44
C PHE A 654 -25.73 -25.75 36.11
N THR A 655 -26.03 -26.33 37.27
CA THR A 655 -27.33 -26.16 37.95
C THR A 655 -27.23 -25.68 39.39
N ASN A 656 -26.04 -25.63 39.98
CA ASN A 656 -25.85 -25.37 41.41
C ASN A 656 -25.88 -23.87 41.73
N PHE A 657 -26.96 -23.19 41.36
CA PHE A 657 -27.12 -21.75 41.59
C PHE A 657 -28.59 -21.28 41.55
N PRO A 658 -28.92 -20.16 42.21
CA PRO A 658 -30.26 -19.60 42.22
C PRO A 658 -30.60 -18.92 40.88
N ARG A 659 -31.34 -19.63 40.02
CA ARG A 659 -31.73 -19.14 38.68
C ARG A 659 -32.55 -17.84 38.71
N SER A 660 -33.39 -17.66 39.74
CA SER A 660 -34.25 -16.47 39.88
C SER A 660 -33.43 -15.19 40.04
N LEU A 661 -32.47 -15.17 40.96
CA LEU A 661 -31.60 -14.02 41.23
C LEU A 661 -30.76 -13.65 40.01
N ILE A 662 -30.18 -14.66 39.36
CA ILE A 662 -29.32 -14.46 38.18
C ILE A 662 -30.14 -13.93 37.00
N SER A 663 -31.35 -14.44 36.78
CA SER A 663 -32.23 -13.93 35.74
C SER A 663 -32.70 -12.49 36.00
N ALA A 664 -32.85 -12.09 37.27
CA ALA A 664 -33.19 -10.71 37.63
C ALA A 664 -32.02 -9.76 37.36
N LYS A 665 -30.80 -10.18 37.71
CA LYS A 665 -29.56 -9.43 37.44
C LYS A 665 -29.27 -9.32 35.95
N ASP A 666 -29.49 -10.38 35.17
CA ASP A 666 -29.36 -10.33 33.70
C ASP A 666 -30.26 -9.24 33.10
N LYS A 667 -31.52 -9.17 33.54
CA LYS A 667 -32.47 -8.13 33.07
C LYS A 667 -32.02 -6.72 33.45
N GLU A 668 -31.41 -6.56 34.62
CA GLU A 668 -30.87 -5.27 35.08
C GLU A 668 -29.66 -4.85 34.21
N VAL A 669 -28.74 -5.77 33.95
CA VAL A 669 -27.56 -5.54 33.09
C VAL A 669 -27.98 -5.26 31.65
N GLU A 670 -28.96 -5.98 31.10
CA GLU A 670 -29.49 -5.75 29.75
C GLU A 670 -30.11 -4.35 29.62
N LYS A 671 -30.84 -3.87 30.64
CA LYS A 671 -31.37 -2.49 30.66
C LYS A 671 -30.25 -1.46 30.64
N LEU A 672 -29.26 -1.59 31.52
CA LEU A 672 -28.11 -0.68 31.57
C LEU A 672 -27.30 -0.69 30.27
N MET A 673 -27.16 -1.85 29.62
CA MET A 673 -26.50 -1.95 28.32
C MET A 673 -27.32 -1.29 27.21
N ALA A 674 -28.66 -1.41 27.23
CA ALA A 674 -29.51 -0.74 26.25
C ALA A 674 -29.45 0.79 26.41
N GLU A 675 -29.48 1.29 27.64
CA GLU A 675 -29.32 2.72 27.94
C GLU A 675 -27.96 3.26 27.47
N ASN A 676 -26.87 2.53 27.74
CA ASN A 676 -25.54 2.91 27.27
C ASN A 676 -25.42 2.93 25.74
N ARG A 677 -26.08 2.00 25.02
CA ARG A 677 -26.11 2.03 23.55
C ARG A 677 -26.79 3.29 23.03
N VAL A 678 -27.95 3.63 23.59
CA VAL A 678 -28.68 4.86 23.21
C VAL A 678 -27.85 6.11 23.48
N LEU A 679 -27.10 6.16 24.58
CA LEU A 679 -26.19 7.26 24.88
C LEU A 679 -25.03 7.35 23.88
N ASN A 680 -24.40 6.22 23.55
CA ASN A 680 -23.30 6.18 22.59
C ASN A 680 -23.74 6.58 21.16
N ASP A 681 -24.93 6.15 20.73
CA ASP A 681 -25.48 6.54 19.43
C ASP A 681 -25.72 8.07 19.37
N LYS A 682 -26.25 8.65 20.45
CA LYS A 682 -26.40 10.12 20.58
C LYS A 682 -25.05 10.84 20.52
N LEU A 683 -24.03 10.31 21.19
CA LEU A 683 -22.69 10.89 21.19
C LEU A 683 -22.08 10.87 19.79
N PHE A 684 -22.19 9.75 19.08
CA PHE A 684 -21.74 9.61 17.70
C PHE A 684 -22.48 10.57 16.74
N GLU A 685 -23.80 10.72 16.90
CA GLU A 685 -24.57 11.72 16.13
C GLU A 685 -24.08 13.15 16.37
N LEU A 686 -23.78 13.50 17.62
CA LEU A 686 -23.25 14.82 17.97
C LEU A 686 -21.87 15.07 17.37
N GLU A 687 -20.96 14.09 17.41
CA GLU A 687 -19.63 14.18 16.79
C GLU A 687 -19.72 14.36 15.27
N LYS A 688 -20.61 13.61 14.60
CA LYS A 688 -20.84 13.76 13.16
C LYS A 688 -21.37 15.16 12.81
N ARG A 689 -22.25 15.71 13.64
CA ARG A 689 -22.74 17.10 13.47
C ARG A 689 -21.62 18.11 13.66
N GLN A 690 -20.75 17.94 14.66
CA GLN A 690 -19.60 18.82 14.88
C GLN A 690 -18.63 18.80 13.69
N LEU A 691 -18.27 17.62 13.18
CA LEU A 691 -17.37 17.48 12.04
C LEU A 691 -17.96 18.08 10.76
N ALA A 692 -19.26 17.87 10.50
CA ALA A 692 -19.94 18.47 9.37
C ALA A 692 -19.96 20.01 9.46
N TRP A 693 -20.12 20.56 10.67
CA TRP A 693 -20.07 21.99 10.89
C TRP A 693 -18.67 22.57 10.69
N ALA A 694 -17.64 21.89 11.19
CA ALA A 694 -16.24 22.28 10.97
C ALA A 694 -15.84 22.29 9.48
N ASN A 695 -16.21 21.24 8.73
CA ASN A 695 -15.95 21.15 7.30
C ASN A 695 -16.69 22.25 6.51
N ARG A 696 -17.93 22.56 6.90
CA ARG A 696 -18.67 23.69 6.30
C ARG A 696 -17.94 25.00 6.53
N LEU A 697 -17.51 25.27 7.76
CA LEU A 697 -16.76 26.49 8.11
C LEU A 697 -15.46 26.61 7.29
N GLU A 698 -14.70 25.52 7.19
CA GLU A 698 -13.46 25.50 6.40
C GLU A 698 -13.73 25.74 4.90
N SER A 699 -14.80 25.13 4.36
CA SER A 699 -15.19 25.33 2.95
C SER A 699 -15.62 26.78 2.67
N THR A 700 -16.34 27.42 3.60
CA THR A 700 -16.73 28.82 3.47
C THR A 700 -15.51 29.74 3.53
N LEU A 701 -14.56 29.48 4.43
CA LEU A 701 -13.32 30.25 4.53
C LEU A 701 -12.46 30.13 3.25
N LYS A 702 -12.32 28.91 2.71
CA LYS A 702 -11.61 28.67 1.44
C LYS A 702 -12.27 29.38 0.27
N ALA A 703 -13.60 29.40 0.21
CA ALA A 703 -14.34 30.11 -0.83
C ALA A 703 -14.16 31.64 -0.72
N GLU A 704 -14.21 32.19 0.49
CA GLU A 704 -13.93 33.62 0.72
C GLU A 704 -12.49 34.00 0.34
N GLU A 705 -11.51 33.16 0.68
CA GLU A 705 -10.11 33.40 0.31
C GLU A 705 -9.91 33.30 -1.21
N HIS A 706 -10.53 32.30 -1.85
CA HIS A 706 -10.48 32.13 -3.30
C HIS A 706 -11.10 33.32 -4.04
N THR A 707 -12.28 33.80 -3.60
CA THR A 707 -12.92 34.97 -4.22
C THR A 707 -12.09 36.25 -4.06
N LYS A 708 -11.43 36.45 -2.91
CA LYS A 708 -10.48 37.56 -2.73
C LYS A 708 -9.29 37.45 -3.68
N ARG A 709 -8.71 36.26 -3.84
CA ARG A 709 -7.61 36.02 -4.79
C ARG A 709 -8.04 36.25 -6.24
N MET A 710 -9.22 35.77 -6.63
CA MET A 710 -9.75 35.96 -7.99
C MET A 710 -9.95 37.43 -8.33
N LYS A 711 -10.54 38.22 -7.41
CA LYS A 711 -10.68 39.68 -7.60
C LYS A 711 -9.33 40.40 -7.75
N ALA A 712 -8.31 39.98 -7.00
CA ALA A 712 -6.97 40.54 -7.13
C ALA A 712 -6.34 40.22 -8.50
N VAL A 713 -6.55 38.99 -9.00
CA VAL A 713 -6.09 38.55 -10.32
C VAL A 713 -6.84 39.28 -11.44
N GLU A 714 -8.15 39.42 -11.35
CA GLU A 714 -8.97 40.19 -12.32
C GLU A 714 -8.45 41.63 -12.46
N LYS A 715 -8.23 42.30 -11.32
CA LYS A 715 -7.68 43.66 -11.32
C LYS A 715 -6.30 43.74 -12.00
N ALA A 716 -5.42 42.77 -11.74
CA ALA A 716 -4.10 42.72 -12.38
C ALA A 716 -4.20 42.48 -13.91
N TYR A 717 -5.21 41.73 -14.38
CA TYR A 717 -5.46 41.55 -15.81
C TYR A 717 -6.02 42.81 -16.45
N GLU A 718 -6.95 43.51 -15.79
CA GLU A 718 -7.48 44.80 -16.26
C GLU A 718 -6.36 45.83 -16.44
N ASP A 719 -5.47 45.96 -15.45
CA ASP A 719 -4.31 46.86 -15.52
C ASP A 719 -3.38 46.50 -16.69
N ARG A 720 -3.17 45.19 -16.94
CA ARG A 720 -2.32 44.72 -18.04
C ARG A 720 -2.93 44.96 -19.41
N ILE A 721 -4.24 44.78 -19.54
CA ILE A 721 -4.97 45.09 -20.77
C ILE A 721 -4.87 46.59 -21.08
N LEU A 722 -5.01 47.44 -20.06
CA LEU A 722 -4.89 48.89 -20.22
C LEU A 722 -3.50 49.29 -20.74
N LEU A 723 -2.43 48.73 -20.15
CA LEU A 723 -1.05 48.97 -20.61
C LEU A 723 -0.82 48.55 -22.06
N GLU A 724 -1.35 47.40 -22.48
CA GLU A 724 -1.25 46.95 -23.88
C GLU A 724 -2.10 47.81 -24.83
N GLN A 725 -3.28 48.26 -24.40
CA GLN A 725 -4.10 49.20 -25.17
C GLN A 725 -3.36 50.53 -25.41
N ASP A 726 -2.71 51.08 -24.38
CA ASP A 726 -1.90 52.30 -24.49
C ASP A 726 -0.71 52.09 -25.44
N ARG A 727 -0.03 50.95 -25.36
CA ARG A 727 1.06 50.58 -26.26
C ARG A 727 0.61 50.52 -27.72
N VAL A 728 -0.51 49.85 -28.00
CA VAL A 728 -1.09 49.75 -29.35
C VAL A 728 -1.55 51.13 -29.84
N ALA A 729 -2.09 51.98 -28.97
CA ALA A 729 -2.47 53.34 -29.33
C ALA A 729 -1.26 54.19 -29.74
N MET A 730 -0.12 54.07 -29.05
CA MET A 730 1.12 54.72 -29.45
C MET A 730 1.63 54.22 -30.81
N GLN A 731 1.60 52.92 -31.06
CA GLN A 731 1.99 52.33 -32.35
C GLN A 731 1.09 52.81 -33.50
N ARG A 732 -0.23 52.90 -33.27
CA ARG A 732 -1.17 53.47 -34.25
C ARG A 732 -0.85 54.92 -34.57
N LYS A 733 -0.51 55.74 -33.56
CA LYS A 733 -0.09 57.13 -33.78
C LYS A 733 1.18 57.22 -34.63
N GLN A 734 2.17 56.36 -34.36
CA GLN A 734 3.41 56.31 -35.16
C GLN A 734 3.14 55.90 -36.62
N LEU A 735 2.29 54.89 -36.84
CA LEU A 735 1.90 54.47 -38.19
C LEU A 735 1.17 55.58 -38.96
N LEU A 736 0.30 56.34 -38.29
CA LEU A 736 -0.39 57.47 -38.91
C LEU A 736 0.59 58.58 -39.33
N LEU A 737 1.61 58.87 -38.51
CA LEU A 737 2.67 59.80 -38.87
C LEU A 737 3.46 59.31 -40.08
N TYR A 738 3.80 58.03 -40.11
CA TYR A 738 4.52 57.42 -41.24
C TYR A 738 3.71 57.44 -42.54
N GLN A 739 2.41 57.12 -42.47
CA GLN A 739 1.49 57.24 -43.61
C GLN A 739 1.33 58.68 -44.11
N LYS A 740 1.44 59.68 -43.22
CA LYS A 740 1.44 61.09 -43.62
C LYS A 740 2.74 61.42 -44.36
N GLN A 741 3.89 61.02 -43.84
CA GLN A 741 5.19 61.23 -44.49
C GLN A 741 5.26 60.58 -45.88
N LEU A 742 4.73 59.37 -46.03
CA LEU A 742 4.64 58.70 -47.34
C LEU A 742 3.77 59.49 -48.33
N ARG A 743 2.59 59.96 -47.90
CA ARG A 743 1.71 60.77 -48.76
C ARG A 743 2.36 62.09 -49.17
N ASP A 744 3.03 62.76 -48.25
CA ASP A 744 3.74 64.01 -48.56
C ASP A 744 4.89 63.75 -49.56
N SER A 745 5.63 62.64 -49.41
CA SER A 745 6.67 62.21 -50.35
C SER A 745 6.11 61.86 -51.74
N GLU A 746 4.98 61.14 -51.81
CA GLU A 746 4.31 60.82 -53.07
C GLU A 746 3.82 62.08 -53.79
N GLN A 747 3.23 63.04 -53.06
CA GLN A 747 2.79 64.31 -53.61
C GLN A 747 3.97 65.12 -54.20
N ASN A 748 5.10 65.16 -53.49
CA ASN A 748 6.31 65.84 -53.98
C ASN A 748 6.83 65.21 -55.28
N MET A 749 6.89 63.87 -55.35
CA MET A 749 7.31 63.15 -56.57
C MET A 749 6.37 63.41 -57.76
N VAL A 750 5.06 63.45 -57.53
CA VAL A 750 4.07 63.76 -58.57
C VAL A 750 4.21 65.21 -59.04
N GLN A 751 4.49 66.14 -58.13
CA GLN A 751 4.66 67.56 -58.46
C GLN A 751 5.94 67.80 -59.26
N GLU A 752 7.03 67.10 -58.94
CA GLU A 752 8.32 67.15 -59.66
C GLU A 752 8.22 66.52 -61.06
N ALA A 753 7.46 65.42 -61.20
CA ALA A 753 7.14 64.85 -62.51
C ALA A 753 6.30 65.83 -63.36
N ARG A 754 5.29 66.48 -62.78
CA ARG A 754 4.46 67.48 -63.50
C ARG A 754 5.27 68.70 -63.97
N SER A 755 6.15 69.24 -63.12
CA SER A 755 6.98 70.39 -63.48
C SER A 755 7.99 70.05 -64.59
N SER A 756 8.51 68.82 -64.63
CA SER A 756 9.39 68.34 -65.70
C SER A 756 8.68 68.26 -67.07
N VAL A 757 7.42 67.80 -67.10
CA VAL A 757 6.61 67.72 -68.32
C VAL A 757 6.23 69.12 -68.82
N LEU A 758 5.83 70.02 -67.92
CA LEU A 758 5.56 71.42 -68.25
C LEU A 758 6.78 72.12 -68.87
N ARG A 759 7.98 71.88 -68.32
CA ARG A 759 9.22 72.44 -68.86
C ARG A 759 9.53 71.94 -70.27
N ARG A 760 9.23 70.66 -70.57
CA ARG A 760 9.38 70.08 -71.90
C ARG A 760 8.42 70.72 -72.92
N ASN A 761 7.17 70.92 -72.53
CA ASN A 761 6.16 71.55 -73.38
C ASN A 761 6.48 73.04 -73.66
N LEU A 762 7.04 73.77 -72.69
CA LEU A 762 7.46 75.16 -72.90
C LEU A 762 8.59 75.26 -73.94
N LEU A 763 9.58 74.37 -73.88
CA LEU A 763 10.67 74.33 -74.86
C LEU A 763 10.18 74.00 -76.28
N GLU A 764 9.21 73.10 -76.43
CA GLU A 764 8.56 72.83 -77.73
C GLU A 764 7.82 74.08 -78.26
N LYS A 765 7.10 74.79 -77.38
CA LYS A 765 6.37 76.01 -77.77
C LYS A 765 7.29 77.18 -78.13
N GLU A 766 8.43 77.33 -77.46
CA GLU A 766 9.44 78.34 -77.83
C GLU A 766 10.02 78.08 -79.23
N SER A 767 10.30 76.81 -79.56
CA SER A 767 10.75 76.41 -80.90
C SER A 767 9.68 76.70 -81.98
N ASP A 768 8.41 76.44 -81.69
CA ASP A 768 7.29 76.74 -82.61
C ASP A 768 7.15 78.26 -82.86
N VAL A 769 7.29 79.08 -81.81
CA VAL A 769 7.22 80.54 -81.91
C VAL A 769 8.37 81.10 -82.74
N GLU A 770 9.57 80.55 -82.61
CA GLU A 770 10.73 81.00 -83.40
C GLU A 770 10.57 80.69 -84.91
N LEU A 771 9.97 79.53 -85.24
CA LEU A 771 9.59 79.17 -86.62
C LEU A 771 8.52 80.11 -87.19
N LEU A 772 7.53 80.50 -86.38
CA LEU A 772 6.48 81.43 -86.78
C LEU A 772 7.03 82.85 -87.01
N SER A 773 7.96 83.33 -86.16
CA SER A 773 8.61 84.63 -86.36
C SER A 773 9.36 84.69 -87.71
N LYS A 774 10.15 83.65 -88.03
CA LYS A 774 10.85 83.57 -89.32
C LYS A 774 9.90 83.53 -90.52
N ARG A 775 8.65 83.06 -90.33
CA ARG A 775 7.61 83.08 -91.35
C ARG A 775 6.98 84.46 -91.51
N PHE A 776 6.74 85.17 -90.40
CA PHE A 776 6.25 86.55 -90.41
C PHE A 776 7.23 87.52 -91.07
N ASP A 777 8.54 87.39 -90.79
CA ASP A 777 9.55 88.27 -91.41
C ASP A 777 9.58 88.13 -92.94
N ARG A 778 9.39 86.91 -93.48
CA ARG A 778 9.29 86.70 -94.94
C ARG A 778 8.04 87.35 -95.54
N ILE A 779 6.92 87.31 -94.82
CA ILE A 779 5.66 87.92 -95.27
C ILE A 779 5.80 89.46 -95.22
N ARG A 780 6.39 90.01 -94.16
CA ARG A 780 6.64 91.45 -94.03
C ARG A 780 7.50 92.01 -95.16
N ILE A 781 8.61 91.33 -95.48
CA ILE A 781 9.49 91.73 -96.60
C ILE A 781 8.74 91.70 -97.95
N LYS A 782 7.86 90.70 -98.14
CA LYS A 782 7.04 90.60 -99.37
C LYS A 782 6.01 91.72 -99.44
N ASP A 783 5.37 92.06 -98.33
CA ASP A 783 4.36 93.12 -98.27
C ASP A 783 4.98 94.52 -98.40
N GLU A 784 6.17 94.76 -97.82
CA GLU A 784 6.95 95.99 -98.02
C GLU A 784 7.31 96.21 -99.50
N ALA A 785 7.71 95.14 -100.21
CA ALA A 785 8.00 95.22 -101.64
C ALA A 785 6.74 95.54 -102.48
N ASN A 786 5.60 94.93 -102.16
CA ASN A 786 4.33 95.20 -102.85
C ASN A 786 3.85 96.64 -102.64
N LEU A 787 4.09 97.21 -101.45
CA LEU A 787 3.67 98.57 -101.10
C LEU A 787 4.49 99.62 -101.86
N LEU A 788 5.79 99.37 -102.07
CA LEU A 788 6.67 100.19 -102.90
C LEU A 788 6.22 100.25 -104.36
N PHE A 789 5.84 99.12 -104.96
CA PHE A 789 5.27 99.09 -106.31
C PHE A 789 3.95 99.88 -106.41
N ALA A 790 3.10 99.80 -105.39
CA ALA A 790 1.84 100.55 -105.35
C ALA A 790 2.05 102.07 -105.20
N GLU A 791 3.07 102.52 -104.47
CA GLU A 791 3.44 103.94 -104.37
C GLU A 791 3.96 104.51 -105.70
N GLU A 792 4.78 103.75 -106.44
CA GLU A 792 5.24 104.16 -107.77
C GLU A 792 4.07 104.33 -108.75
N ASP A 793 3.13 103.38 -108.74
CA ASP A 793 1.91 103.45 -109.56
C ASP A 793 1.00 104.64 -109.18
N LEU A 794 0.91 104.98 -107.89
CA LEU A 794 0.13 106.14 -107.43
C LEU A 794 0.77 107.47 -107.85
N LYS A 795 2.10 107.61 -107.83
CA LYS A 795 2.80 108.82 -108.28
C LYS A 795 2.60 109.08 -109.78
N VAL A 796 2.56 108.02 -110.59
CA VAL A 796 2.23 108.13 -112.02
C VAL A 796 0.80 108.65 -112.22
N LYS A 797 -0.16 108.14 -111.44
CA LYS A 797 -1.57 108.60 -111.48
C LYS A 797 -1.76 110.03 -110.95
N GLU A 798 -0.97 110.47 -109.96
CA GLU A 798 -0.99 111.85 -109.48
C GLU A 798 -0.51 112.85 -110.55
N MET A 799 0.53 112.49 -111.31
CA MET A 799 1.01 113.29 -112.45
C MET A 799 -0.07 113.42 -113.54
N GLU A 800 -0.79 112.34 -113.85
CA GLU A 800 -1.92 112.37 -114.80
C GLU A 800 -3.09 113.22 -114.30
N LEU A 801 -3.38 113.20 -112.99
CA LEU A 801 -4.44 113.99 -112.37
C LEU A 801 -4.09 115.48 -112.32
N LEU A 802 -2.83 115.86 -112.12
CA LEU A 802 -2.40 117.26 -112.19
C LEU A 802 -2.57 117.87 -113.58
N VAL A 803 -2.33 117.09 -114.65
CA VAL A 803 -2.61 117.50 -116.04
C VAL A 803 -4.10 117.66 -116.30
N LYS A 804 -4.94 116.80 -115.72
CA LYS A 804 -6.41 116.90 -115.82
C LYS A 804 -6.99 118.05 -114.97
N LYS A 805 -6.33 118.43 -113.87
CA LYS A 805 -6.76 119.51 -112.96
C LYS A 805 -6.57 120.91 -113.55
N TYR A 806 -5.55 121.15 -114.38
CA TYR A 806 -5.37 122.44 -115.05
C TYR A 806 -6.50 122.78 -116.04
N ASN A 807 -7.15 121.76 -116.62
CA ASN A 807 -8.16 121.95 -117.68
C ASN A 807 -9.59 122.13 -117.16
N LEU A 808 -9.86 121.97 -115.86
CA LEU A 808 -11.22 121.92 -115.30
C LEU A 808 -11.56 123.09 -114.35
N ASP A 809 -10.66 124.03 -114.11
CA ASP A 809 -10.85 125.21 -113.21
C ASP A 809 -11.58 126.42 -113.87
N LYS A 810 -12.50 126.19 -114.81
CA LYS A 810 -13.47 127.20 -115.26
C LYS A 810 -14.88 126.63 -115.29
N ILE A 811 -15.53 126.64 -114.13
CA ILE A 811 -16.90 127.10 -113.86
C ILE A 811 -17.24 126.57 -112.46
N GLY A 812 -17.22 127.50 -111.50
CA GLY A 812 -17.57 127.30 -110.09
C GLY A 812 -19.05 126.98 -109.89
N ASP A 813 -19.40 126.24 -108.83
CA ASP A 813 -19.62 126.73 -107.45
C ASP A 813 -21.13 126.99 -107.27
N VAL A 814 -21.86 126.31 -106.39
CA VAL A 814 -22.19 126.65 -104.99
C VAL A 814 -23.19 125.55 -104.54
N GLY A 815 -23.29 125.05 -103.31
CA GLY A 815 -22.72 125.41 -102.03
C GLY A 815 -23.39 124.60 -100.90
N ASP A 816 -22.77 124.72 -99.74
CA ASP A 816 -22.94 124.03 -98.46
C ASP A 816 -24.32 124.11 -97.78
N ILE A 817 -24.66 123.06 -96.99
CA ILE A 817 -25.42 123.20 -95.72
C ILE A 817 -24.83 122.26 -94.63
N PRO A 818 -24.68 122.71 -93.36
CA PRO A 818 -23.68 122.20 -92.39
C PRO A 818 -24.05 121.07 -91.42
N LEU A 819 -22.98 120.59 -90.76
CA LEU A 819 -22.80 119.53 -89.76
C LEU A 819 -23.61 119.65 -88.44
N SER A 820 -24.94 119.62 -88.51
CA SER A 820 -25.81 119.09 -87.43
C SER A 820 -26.34 117.69 -87.78
N VAL A 821 -25.67 117.08 -88.75
CA VAL A 821 -25.96 115.82 -89.45
C VAL A 821 -25.38 114.61 -88.69
N ARG A 822 -26.18 113.55 -88.73
CA ARG A 822 -25.88 112.11 -88.56
C ARG A 822 -25.93 111.45 -87.20
N TYR A 823 -25.81 112.14 -86.06
CA TYR A 823 -25.82 111.45 -84.76
C TYR A 823 -27.21 111.22 -84.12
N GLN A 824 -28.29 111.72 -84.72
CA GLN A 824 -29.63 111.58 -84.16
C GLN A 824 -30.20 110.15 -84.29
N LYS A 825 -29.85 109.42 -85.36
CA LYS A 825 -30.30 108.02 -85.58
C LYS A 825 -29.54 106.97 -84.76
N SER A 826 -28.36 107.31 -84.25
CA SER A 826 -27.56 106.42 -83.40
C SER A 826 -27.98 106.50 -81.92
N ILE A 827 -28.65 107.58 -81.52
CA ILE A 827 -29.13 107.80 -80.15
C ILE A 827 -30.47 107.09 -79.92
N GLU A 828 -31.42 107.15 -80.87
CA GLU A 828 -32.68 106.37 -80.80
C GLU A 828 -32.46 104.85 -80.90
N LYS A 829 -31.37 104.38 -81.51
CA LYS A 829 -31.01 102.96 -81.55
C LYS A 829 -30.57 102.42 -80.18
N LEU A 830 -29.86 103.23 -79.40
CA LEU A 830 -29.41 102.86 -78.06
C LEU A 830 -30.57 102.85 -77.04
N GLU A 831 -31.58 103.70 -77.22
CA GLU A 831 -32.78 103.70 -76.38
C GLU A 831 -33.66 102.44 -76.61
N ASN A 832 -33.66 101.90 -77.83
CA ASN A 832 -34.38 100.64 -78.14
C ASN A 832 -33.65 99.38 -77.63
N GLU A 833 -32.31 99.35 -77.65
CA GLU A 833 -31.52 98.22 -77.10
C GLU A 833 -31.61 98.16 -75.55
N ILE A 834 -31.75 99.30 -74.88
CA ILE A 834 -31.99 99.34 -73.42
C ILE A 834 -33.37 98.77 -73.08
N PHE A 835 -34.40 99.02 -73.90
CA PHE A 835 -35.73 98.44 -73.72
C PHE A 835 -35.76 96.91 -73.96
N GLU A 836 -34.96 96.39 -74.91
CA GLU A 836 -34.78 94.94 -75.13
C GLU A 836 -34.01 94.26 -73.98
N LEU A 837 -32.98 94.90 -73.43
CA LEU A 837 -32.21 94.39 -72.29
C LEU A 837 -33.00 94.40 -70.98
N GLU A 838 -33.92 95.36 -70.77
CA GLU A 838 -34.86 95.35 -69.64
C GLU A 838 -35.96 94.28 -69.78
N ALA A 839 -36.31 93.88 -71.01
CA ALA A 839 -37.23 92.78 -71.30
C ALA A 839 -36.57 91.39 -71.15
N GLU A 840 -35.27 91.25 -71.42
CA GLU A 840 -34.50 90.02 -71.18
C GLU A 840 -34.15 89.83 -69.69
N MET A 841 -33.90 90.92 -68.95
CA MET A 841 -33.75 90.91 -67.47
C MET A 841 -35.03 90.46 -66.73
N ARG A 842 -36.23 90.72 -67.29
CA ARG A 842 -37.52 90.19 -66.79
C ARG A 842 -37.78 88.72 -67.16
N LYS A 843 -37.09 88.17 -68.18
CA LYS A 843 -37.17 86.74 -68.56
C LYS A 843 -36.19 85.87 -67.77
N VAL A 844 -35.05 86.42 -67.31
CA VAL A 844 -34.08 85.71 -66.46
C VAL A 844 -34.50 85.68 -64.97
N SER A 845 -35.40 86.58 -64.53
CA SER A 845 -35.96 86.60 -63.17
C SER A 845 -37.18 85.67 -62.95
N VAL A 846 -37.65 84.94 -63.98
CA VAL A 846 -38.80 84.01 -63.91
C VAL A 846 -38.42 82.52 -64.11
N PHE A 847 -37.18 82.21 -64.50
CA PHE A 847 -36.69 80.80 -64.56
C PHE A 847 -36.14 80.27 -63.21
N ILE A 848 -36.02 81.14 -62.19
CA ILE A 848 -35.78 80.77 -60.79
C ILE A 848 -37.13 80.61 -60.08
N LYS A 849 -37.81 79.48 -60.36
CA LYS A 849 -38.77 78.76 -59.49
C LYS A 849 -39.56 77.79 -60.37
N VAL A 850 -39.08 76.54 -60.48
CA VAL A 850 -39.86 75.31 -60.27
C VAL A 850 -38.92 74.10 -60.45
N LYS A 851 -38.52 73.56 -59.29
CA LYS A 851 -38.38 72.14 -58.92
C LYS A 851 -37.63 71.17 -59.85
N LEU A 852 -36.35 70.92 -59.51
CA LEU A 852 -35.79 69.57 -59.27
C LEU A 852 -34.40 69.75 -58.64
N PRO A 853 -34.25 69.54 -57.33
CA PRO A 853 -33.54 68.35 -56.84
C PRO A 853 -34.21 67.85 -55.52
N SER A 854 -33.98 66.67 -54.94
CA SER A 854 -32.73 65.96 -54.67
C SER A 854 -33.07 64.62 -54.00
N GLU A 855 -32.66 63.50 -54.60
CA GLU A 855 -32.46 62.22 -53.90
C GLU A 855 -30.99 61.81 -54.05
N LEU A 856 -30.19 62.05 -53.01
CA LEU A 856 -29.20 61.08 -52.54
C LEU A 856 -28.81 61.44 -51.11
N LYS A 857 -29.30 60.58 -50.23
CA LYS A 857 -29.28 60.64 -48.77
C LYS A 857 -27.92 60.22 -48.21
N ARG A 858 -27.70 60.69 -46.97
CA ARG A 858 -26.87 60.16 -45.87
C ARG A 858 -25.38 60.53 -45.90
N SER A 859 -24.97 61.60 -45.20
CA SER A 859 -24.88 61.80 -43.73
C SER A 859 -23.49 61.46 -43.17
N PHE A 860 -22.61 62.45 -43.18
CA PHE A 860 -21.65 62.69 -42.10
C PHE A 860 -22.34 63.56 -41.05
N SER A 861 -22.51 63.07 -39.82
CA SER A 861 -23.02 63.84 -38.70
C SER A 861 -21.87 64.30 -37.80
N LYS A 862 -21.70 65.62 -37.74
CA LYS A 862 -21.37 66.45 -36.58
C LYS A 862 -20.11 66.12 -35.76
N SER A 863 -19.05 66.86 -36.11
CA SER A 863 -18.16 67.63 -35.23
C SER A 863 -17.98 68.98 -35.96
N ARG A 864 -17.99 70.18 -35.39
CA ARG A 864 -17.83 70.76 -34.05
C ARG A 864 -18.55 72.11 -34.09
N GLU A 865 -19.17 72.53 -32.99
CA GLU A 865 -19.25 73.96 -32.69
C GLU A 865 -18.09 74.33 -31.79
N ILE A 866 -17.65 75.57 -32.02
CA ILE A 866 -16.74 76.40 -31.24
C ILE A 866 -17.41 76.82 -29.95
#